data_AF-A0A0W8EAW1-F1
#
_entry.id   AF-A0A0W8EAW1-F1
#
_cell.length_a   1.000
_cell.length_b   1.000
_cell.length_c   1.000
_cell.angle_alpha   90.00
_cell.angle_beta   90.00
_cell.angle_gamma   90.00
#
_symmetry.space_group_name_H-M   'P 1'
#
loop_
_entity.id
_entity.type
_entity.pdbx_description
1 polymer ?
#
loop_
_entity_poly.entity_id
_entity_poly.type
_entity_poly.pdbx_seq_one_letter_code
_entity_poly.pdbx_strand_id
1 'polypeptide(L)'
;MTEKGARIFIFFAFFILLLGILLFFTSTAPVHRWGDASTYYMQISSIVEDKDIQYQQIDLQRALDTSFDDLPAGVFLIRTAAGTYYFGKEFSYALFAAPFFKFLGIQGILIFNALMFWSMILMGFLYLRTKGNSDIVALGTSSLFFIVSTAFVYIFWVHSEIYIMFLLTLGLFLWTRYYEKPGSEKFLFCSAFLFGLATVSRIPNGLLFLPFLFYEVYSRRFIRALSLLILFLIPLLLFYGYFYAETGVTSFYGGDQSYYTSSYPFMDSSTGETGQITSATGEPGPRRMSMGDSLVHSAVNRLTLINNENGMSNLFYYFFGRFTGLIWYYPLAAFALISLLIWGISSQIPQQKTVNPTPGWTKNPTEYLILAGIILNILFFIVINGSNYFGGQHAVGNRYFWVYPAFLFLIGRVNLKLIIPFILIALVTVVPIVTDPVSNSQNPQSHTFNLPYPLFPLEKNQVHNLPLWFPQPSLQNVSFFFIDSEGGVVPEYLGSNTYSISGTSNWIIEKYSPIDQVSMIFINSGNEDSTVSIVYRNFTEGRVVEYSHPIKITLPLHQPEYYDTTRLNEISIRTPQEIKMMILSNETENQDVFYSDGWFDEEKDMYGSWRWMTSNSTLLVYSETGQDKSLQFEALSFNSPRNLLVQGEGIHSAFGVNPGSYSSITLPLHLQPGYTALQWNVPEGCTRPSDIEGLNNSDARCLSLMVRNTTIS
;
A
#
# COMPACT_ATOMS: atom_id res chain seq x y z
N MET A 1 49.46 -6.70 -19.92
CA MET A 1 48.02 -6.76 -20.30
C MET A 1 47.82 -5.88 -21.52
N THR A 2 47.14 -6.35 -22.57
CA THR A 2 46.74 -5.48 -23.68
C THR A 2 45.71 -4.45 -23.16
N GLU A 3 45.63 -3.26 -23.75
CA GLU A 3 44.65 -2.22 -23.37
C GLU A 3 43.21 -2.78 -23.35
N LYS A 4 42.91 -3.70 -24.27
CA LYS A 4 41.65 -4.45 -24.33
C LYS A 4 41.46 -5.38 -23.13
N GLY A 5 42.51 -6.10 -22.71
CA GLY A 5 42.48 -6.97 -21.54
C GLY A 5 42.32 -6.19 -20.22
N ALA A 6 42.99 -5.04 -20.10
CA ALA A 6 42.84 -4.17 -18.93
C ALA A 6 41.42 -3.58 -18.82
N ARG A 7 40.82 -3.15 -19.94
CA ARG A 7 39.42 -2.69 -19.97
C ARG A 7 38.45 -3.79 -19.54
N ILE A 8 38.55 -4.98 -20.13
CA ILE A 8 37.68 -6.11 -19.77
C ILE A 8 37.78 -6.44 -18.27
N PHE A 9 38.99 -6.42 -17.71
CA PHE A 9 39.21 -6.67 -16.29
C PHE A 9 38.54 -5.61 -15.40
N ILE A 10 38.72 -4.32 -15.70
CA ILE A 10 38.09 -3.23 -14.93
C ILE A 10 36.56 -3.33 -14.95
N PHE A 11 35.97 -3.62 -16.11
CA PHE A 11 34.52 -3.81 -16.21
C PHE A 11 34.03 -5.00 -15.42
N PHE A 12 34.71 -6.14 -15.53
CA PHE A 12 34.38 -7.32 -14.76
C PHE A 12 34.47 -7.03 -13.25
N ALA A 13 35.51 -6.33 -12.82
CA ALA A 13 35.67 -5.92 -11.42
C ALA A 13 34.52 -5.01 -10.94
N PHE A 14 34.13 -4.00 -11.71
CA PHE A 14 33.00 -3.13 -11.35
C PHE A 14 31.67 -3.91 -11.30
N PHE A 15 31.49 -4.84 -12.22
CA PHE A 15 30.27 -5.64 -12.30
C PHE A 15 30.13 -6.64 -11.13
N ILE A 16 31.24 -7.24 -10.71
CA ILE A 16 31.33 -8.07 -9.51
C ILE A 16 31.20 -7.23 -8.24
N LEU A 17 31.76 -6.01 -8.22
CA LEU A 17 31.57 -5.08 -7.11
C LEU A 17 30.09 -4.73 -6.93
N LEU A 18 29.38 -4.43 -8.02
CA LEU A 18 27.94 -4.18 -7.98
C LEU A 18 27.16 -5.37 -7.42
N LEU A 19 27.50 -6.60 -7.84
CA LEU A 19 26.92 -7.81 -7.26
C LEU A 19 27.20 -7.90 -5.76
N GLY A 20 28.47 -7.70 -5.35
CA GLY A 20 28.88 -7.74 -3.96
C GLY A 20 28.13 -6.73 -3.09
N ILE A 21 27.90 -5.52 -3.61
CA ILE A 21 27.11 -4.47 -2.93
C ILE A 21 25.66 -4.92 -2.74
N LEU A 22 25.00 -5.42 -3.79
CA LEU A 22 23.61 -5.88 -3.72
C LEU A 22 23.43 -7.05 -2.75
N LEU A 23 24.36 -8.01 -2.79
CA LEU A 23 24.37 -9.15 -1.88
C LEU A 23 24.64 -8.71 -0.44
N PHE A 24 25.56 -7.78 -0.23
CA PHE A 24 25.82 -7.22 1.10
C PHE A 24 24.56 -6.61 1.69
N PHE A 25 23.93 -5.66 0.99
CA PHE A 25 22.71 -4.99 1.48
C PHE A 25 21.57 -5.97 1.76
N THR A 26 21.32 -6.93 0.87
CA THR A 26 20.23 -7.91 1.07
C THR A 26 20.53 -8.94 2.16
N SER A 27 21.80 -9.25 2.41
CA SER A 27 22.19 -10.13 3.52
C SER A 27 22.10 -9.47 4.90
N THR A 28 22.19 -8.14 4.97
CA THR A 28 22.17 -7.38 6.23
C THR A 28 20.85 -6.67 6.50
N ALA A 29 19.97 -6.55 5.50
CA ALA A 29 18.70 -5.86 5.66
C ALA A 29 17.76 -6.65 6.60
N PRO A 30 17.02 -5.95 7.46
CA PRO A 30 15.94 -6.59 8.21
C PRO A 30 14.85 -7.06 7.23
N VAL A 31 14.36 -8.28 7.47
CA VAL A 31 13.30 -8.85 6.63
C VAL A 31 11.96 -8.44 7.22
N HIS A 32 11.18 -7.69 6.47
CA HIS A 32 9.82 -7.30 6.85
C HIS A 32 8.80 -8.00 5.97
N ARG A 33 7.61 -8.22 6.54
CA ARG A 33 6.48 -8.83 5.85
C ARG A 33 5.45 -7.76 5.52
N TRP A 34 5.64 -7.06 4.40
CA TRP A 34 4.69 -6.04 3.94
C TRP A 34 3.53 -6.65 3.15
N GLY A 35 2.29 -6.23 3.47
CA GLY A 35 1.08 -6.73 2.82
C GLY A 35 1.03 -8.25 2.79
N ASP A 36 0.99 -8.83 1.60
CA ASP A 36 0.78 -10.28 1.39
C ASP A 36 2.05 -11.13 1.61
N ALA A 37 3.16 -10.54 2.07
CA ALA A 37 4.47 -11.20 2.17
C ALA A 37 4.46 -12.45 3.05
N SER A 38 3.63 -12.49 4.10
CA SER A 38 3.47 -13.68 4.94
C SER A 38 2.99 -14.89 4.13
N THR A 39 2.14 -14.68 3.12
CA THR A 39 1.69 -15.76 2.23
C THR A 39 2.87 -16.41 1.51
N TYR A 40 3.75 -15.61 0.91
CA TYR A 40 4.91 -16.14 0.18
C TYR A 40 5.94 -16.75 1.12
N TYR A 41 6.22 -16.10 2.25
CA TYR A 41 7.16 -16.63 3.25
C TYR A 41 6.74 -18.02 3.74
N MET A 42 5.48 -18.16 4.16
CA MET A 42 4.96 -19.43 4.67
C MET A 42 4.92 -20.50 3.58
N GLN A 43 4.56 -20.11 2.36
CA GLN A 43 4.61 -21.01 1.21
C GLN A 43 6.05 -21.47 0.88
N ILE A 44 7.05 -20.59 0.98
CA ILE A 44 8.47 -20.94 0.81
C ILE A 44 8.89 -21.96 1.88
N SER A 45 8.52 -21.71 3.14
CA SER A 45 8.84 -22.61 4.26
C SER A 45 8.19 -23.97 4.09
N SER A 46 6.89 -24.02 3.76
CA SER A 46 6.13 -25.25 3.48
C SER A 46 6.77 -26.05 2.32
N ILE A 47 7.16 -25.42 1.21
CA ILE A 47 7.83 -26.10 0.10
C ILE A 47 9.18 -26.71 0.53
N VAL A 48 9.94 -26.04 1.40
CA VAL A 48 11.25 -26.53 1.85
C VAL A 48 11.12 -27.70 2.83
N GLU A 49 10.24 -27.57 3.81
CA GLU A 49 10.11 -28.50 4.92
C GLU A 49 9.18 -29.67 4.60
N ASP A 50 8.03 -29.39 3.97
CA ASP A 50 6.94 -30.36 3.75
C ASP A 50 6.79 -30.77 2.27
N LYS A 51 7.35 -29.98 1.34
CA LYS A 51 7.27 -30.20 -0.11
C LYS A 51 5.85 -30.14 -0.67
N ASP A 52 4.99 -29.36 -0.03
CA ASP A 52 3.62 -29.11 -0.48
C ASP A 52 3.35 -27.60 -0.64
N ILE A 53 2.09 -27.26 -0.88
CA ILE A 53 1.58 -25.88 -0.96
C ILE A 53 0.34 -25.70 -0.07
N GLN A 54 0.13 -26.64 0.86
CA GLN A 54 -1.01 -26.65 1.76
C GLN A 54 -0.68 -25.76 2.96
N TYR A 55 -1.68 -25.06 3.48
CA TYR A 55 -1.55 -24.33 4.74
C TYR A 55 -1.95 -25.24 5.91
N GLN A 56 -0.99 -25.52 6.79
CA GLN A 56 -1.18 -26.38 7.94
C GLN A 56 -0.84 -25.67 9.25
N GLN A 57 -1.23 -26.29 10.37
CA GLN A 57 -0.92 -25.82 11.72
C GLN A 57 0.59 -25.62 11.92
N ILE A 58 1.42 -26.51 11.37
CA ILE A 58 2.87 -26.44 11.50
C ILE A 58 3.46 -25.22 10.79
N ASP A 59 2.86 -24.75 9.69
CA ASP A 59 3.31 -23.54 9.00
C ASP A 59 3.11 -22.31 9.85
N LEU A 60 1.95 -22.21 10.53
CA LEU A 60 1.69 -21.14 11.48
C LEU A 60 2.69 -21.16 12.63
N GLN A 61 2.98 -22.34 13.20
CA GLN A 61 3.98 -22.48 14.25
C GLN A 61 5.36 -21.99 13.79
N ARG A 62 5.84 -22.42 12.62
CA ARG A 62 7.13 -21.97 12.06
C ARG A 62 7.17 -20.45 11.88
N ALA A 63 6.07 -19.86 11.39
CA ALA A 63 5.97 -18.42 11.17
C ALA A 63 5.98 -17.61 12.48
N LEU A 64 5.41 -18.16 13.56
CA LEU A 64 5.45 -17.56 14.89
C LEU A 64 6.82 -17.71 15.55
N ASP A 65 7.44 -18.89 15.45
CA ASP A 65 8.78 -19.17 15.99
C ASP A 65 9.85 -18.27 15.39
N THR A 66 9.68 -17.88 14.11
CA THR A 66 10.60 -17.01 13.39
C THR A 66 10.70 -15.60 14.01
N SER A 67 9.73 -15.18 14.82
CA SER A 67 9.74 -13.91 15.56
C SER A 67 10.00 -12.67 14.69
N PHE A 68 9.15 -12.44 13.67
CA PHE A 68 9.14 -11.16 12.96
C PHE A 68 8.58 -10.04 13.85
N ASP A 69 8.81 -8.78 13.48
CA ASP A 69 8.28 -7.60 14.18
C ASP A 69 6.74 -7.52 14.20
N ASP A 70 6.05 -8.42 13.49
CA ASP A 70 4.59 -8.59 13.44
C ASP A 70 4.17 -10.06 13.68
N LEU A 71 2.91 -10.30 14.08
CA LEU A 71 2.25 -11.60 13.84
C LEU A 71 2.16 -11.82 12.31
N PRO A 72 1.99 -13.04 11.76
CA PRO A 72 1.95 -13.27 10.31
C PRO A 72 0.92 -12.44 9.54
N ALA A 73 1.16 -11.16 9.31
CA ALA A 73 0.16 -10.25 8.77
C ALA A 73 0.04 -10.48 7.26
N GLY A 74 -1.20 -10.48 6.77
CA GLY A 74 -1.51 -10.56 5.35
C GLY A 74 -1.32 -11.95 4.74
N VAL A 75 -2.07 -12.92 5.26
CA VAL A 75 -2.12 -14.28 4.70
C VAL A 75 -3.37 -14.45 3.86
N PHE A 76 -3.18 -14.77 2.58
CA PHE A 76 -4.26 -15.22 1.70
C PHE A 76 -4.39 -16.73 1.78
N LEU A 77 -5.58 -17.22 2.12
CA LEU A 77 -5.88 -18.65 2.17
C LEU A 77 -7.13 -18.95 1.34
N ILE A 78 -7.13 -20.11 0.69
CA ILE A 78 -8.27 -20.69 0.01
C ILE A 78 -8.74 -21.90 0.81
N ARG A 79 -10.02 -21.89 1.19
CA ARG A 79 -10.65 -23.04 1.85
C ARG A 79 -11.30 -23.94 0.80
N THR A 80 -10.95 -25.22 0.81
CA THR A 80 -11.58 -26.23 -0.06
C THR A 80 -12.93 -26.69 0.50
N ALA A 81 -13.74 -27.36 -0.33
CA ALA A 81 -14.99 -27.97 0.13
C ALA A 81 -14.79 -29.03 1.24
N ALA A 82 -13.60 -29.65 1.30
CA ALA A 82 -13.23 -30.60 2.35
C ALA A 82 -12.81 -29.90 3.67
N GLY A 83 -12.76 -28.57 3.69
CA GLY A 83 -12.37 -27.78 4.85
C GLY A 83 -10.85 -27.64 5.05
N THR A 84 -10.04 -28.08 4.08
CA THR A 84 -8.58 -27.86 4.07
C THR A 84 -8.23 -26.47 3.54
N TYR A 85 -7.08 -25.95 3.96
CA TYR A 85 -6.60 -24.61 3.58
C TYR A 85 -5.36 -24.72 2.68
N TYR A 86 -5.31 -23.89 1.65
CA TYR A 86 -4.15 -23.73 0.76
C TYR A 86 -3.78 -22.25 0.64
N PHE A 87 -2.52 -21.96 0.34
CA PHE A 87 -2.09 -20.58 0.11
C PHE A 87 -2.79 -19.98 -1.12
N GLY A 88 -3.37 -18.79 -0.96
CA GLY A 88 -4.15 -18.06 -1.96
C GLY A 88 -3.33 -17.21 -2.93
N LYS A 89 -2.11 -17.66 -3.26
CA LYS A 89 -1.21 -17.02 -4.23
C LYS A 89 -0.50 -18.10 -5.05
N GLU A 90 -0.11 -17.72 -6.25
CA GLU A 90 0.74 -18.55 -7.12
C GLU A 90 2.06 -18.92 -6.41
N PHE A 91 2.53 -20.15 -6.62
CA PHE A 91 3.66 -20.71 -5.88
C PHE A 91 4.98 -20.78 -6.65
N SER A 92 5.05 -20.22 -7.87
CA SER A 92 6.27 -20.29 -8.69
C SER A 92 7.41 -19.47 -8.10
N TYR A 93 7.14 -18.26 -7.60
CA TYR A 93 8.14 -17.48 -6.85
C TYR A 93 8.64 -18.26 -5.63
N ALA A 94 7.72 -18.81 -4.83
CA ALA A 94 8.06 -19.55 -3.63
C ALA A 94 8.91 -20.79 -3.95
N LEU A 95 8.57 -21.52 -5.01
CA LEU A 95 9.30 -22.69 -5.49
C LEU A 95 10.76 -22.36 -5.88
N PHE A 96 11.00 -21.23 -6.56
CA PHE A 96 12.36 -20.85 -6.96
C PHE A 96 13.15 -20.15 -5.85
N ALA A 97 12.49 -19.54 -4.87
CA ALA A 97 13.13 -18.98 -3.69
C ALA A 97 13.51 -20.05 -2.65
N ALA A 98 12.77 -21.17 -2.60
CA ALA A 98 12.95 -22.27 -1.64
C ALA A 98 14.39 -22.78 -1.49
N PRO A 99 15.18 -23.02 -2.56
CA PRO A 99 16.58 -23.42 -2.40
C PRO A 99 17.43 -22.40 -1.66
N PHE A 100 17.22 -21.10 -1.91
CA PHE A 100 17.96 -20.05 -1.23
C PHE A 100 17.57 -19.93 0.23
N PHE A 101 16.27 -20.03 0.53
CA PHE A 101 15.77 -20.09 1.89
C PHE A 101 16.39 -21.26 2.67
N LYS A 102 16.43 -22.44 2.06
CA LYS A 102 16.99 -23.65 2.68
C LYS A 102 18.47 -23.51 3.07
N PHE A 103 19.28 -22.86 2.23
CA PHE A 103 20.73 -22.78 2.46
C PHE A 103 21.18 -21.53 3.21
N LEU A 104 20.42 -20.44 3.14
CA LEU A 104 20.81 -19.12 3.65
C LEU A 104 19.79 -18.54 4.64
N GLY A 105 18.77 -19.31 5.03
CA GLY A 105 17.68 -18.84 5.88
C GLY A 105 16.83 -17.76 5.20
N ILE A 106 16.17 -16.93 6.00
CA ILE A 106 15.24 -15.90 5.52
C ILE A 106 15.93 -14.91 4.57
N GLN A 107 17.18 -14.54 4.88
CA GLN A 107 17.99 -13.65 4.04
C GLN A 107 18.25 -14.25 2.65
N GLY A 108 18.23 -15.57 2.52
CA GLY A 108 18.30 -16.27 1.24
C GLY A 108 17.24 -15.80 0.24
N ILE A 109 16.05 -15.45 0.70
CA ILE A 109 14.96 -14.95 -0.14
C ILE A 109 15.34 -13.58 -0.75
N LEU A 110 15.89 -12.68 0.05
CA LEU A 110 16.34 -11.37 -0.44
C LEU A 110 17.57 -11.47 -1.34
N ILE A 111 18.47 -12.41 -1.04
CA ILE A 111 19.62 -12.73 -1.90
C ILE A 111 19.14 -13.24 -3.27
N PHE A 112 18.12 -14.10 -3.31
CA PHE A 112 17.50 -14.54 -4.56
C PHE A 112 16.96 -13.35 -5.38
N ASN A 113 16.27 -12.41 -4.73
CA ASN A 113 15.81 -11.18 -5.37
C ASN A 113 16.99 -10.34 -5.92
N ALA A 114 18.06 -10.15 -5.15
CA ALA A 114 19.24 -9.41 -5.58
C ALA A 114 19.93 -10.04 -6.80
N LEU A 115 20.03 -11.37 -6.85
CA LEU A 115 20.62 -12.09 -7.98
C LEU A 115 19.79 -11.92 -9.26
N MET A 116 18.46 -11.98 -9.14
CA MET A 116 17.55 -11.71 -10.26
C MET A 116 17.68 -10.26 -10.73
N PHE A 117 17.69 -9.30 -9.82
CA PHE A 117 17.84 -7.88 -10.12
C PHE A 117 19.18 -7.56 -10.80
N TRP A 118 20.29 -8.11 -10.28
CA TRP A 118 21.60 -8.00 -10.92
C TRP A 118 21.61 -8.63 -12.31
N SER A 119 20.94 -9.77 -12.50
CA SER A 119 20.82 -10.42 -13.81
C SER A 119 20.02 -9.57 -14.81
N MET A 120 19.04 -8.79 -14.35
CA MET A 120 18.34 -7.81 -15.19
C MET A 120 19.30 -6.71 -15.68
N ILE A 121 20.16 -6.19 -14.79
CA ILE A 121 21.22 -5.24 -15.16
C ILE A 121 22.20 -5.87 -16.16
N LEU A 122 22.58 -7.13 -15.97
CA LEU A 122 23.44 -7.86 -16.92
C LEU A 122 22.81 -7.91 -18.32
N MET A 123 21.56 -8.34 -18.39
CA MET A 123 20.83 -8.48 -19.65
C MET A 123 20.66 -7.13 -20.34
N GLY A 124 20.36 -6.08 -19.58
CA GLY A 124 20.25 -4.73 -20.12
C GLY A 124 21.58 -4.18 -20.64
N PHE A 125 22.69 -4.41 -19.93
CA PHE A 125 24.04 -4.11 -20.42
C PHE A 125 24.34 -4.86 -21.73
N LEU A 126 24.13 -6.17 -21.76
CA LEU A 126 24.37 -6.99 -22.94
C LEU A 126 23.47 -6.63 -24.13
N TYR A 127 22.28 -6.12 -23.86
CA TYR A 127 21.37 -5.60 -24.87
C TYR A 127 21.88 -4.25 -25.43
N LEU A 128 22.16 -3.27 -24.57
CA LEU A 128 22.59 -1.94 -25.00
C LEU A 128 23.92 -1.96 -25.77
N ARG A 129 24.81 -2.92 -25.49
CA ARG A 129 26.02 -3.15 -26.30
C ARG A 129 25.72 -3.52 -27.75
N THR A 130 24.70 -4.33 -28.01
CA THR A 130 24.37 -4.71 -29.40
C THR A 130 23.79 -3.54 -30.20
N LYS A 131 23.33 -2.48 -29.52
CA LYS A 131 22.93 -1.21 -30.15
C LYS A 131 24.10 -0.28 -30.48
N GLY A 132 25.34 -0.69 -30.19
CA GLY A 132 26.56 0.05 -30.52
C GLY A 132 26.93 1.13 -29.51
N ASN A 133 26.45 1.02 -28.27
CA ASN A 133 26.91 1.86 -27.15
C ASN A 133 28.28 1.37 -26.65
N SER A 134 29.10 2.29 -26.11
CA SER A 134 30.35 1.90 -25.44
C SER A 134 30.04 1.11 -24.16
N ASP A 135 30.97 0.27 -23.71
CA ASP A 135 30.77 -0.58 -22.53
C ASP A 135 30.40 0.23 -21.27
N ILE A 136 31.02 1.41 -21.07
CA ILE A 136 30.70 2.32 -19.95
C ILE A 136 29.27 2.84 -20.06
N VAL A 137 28.86 3.31 -21.24
CA VAL A 137 27.53 3.86 -21.44
C VAL A 137 26.47 2.78 -21.31
N ALA A 138 26.70 1.59 -21.88
CA ALA A 138 25.78 0.46 -21.75
C ALA A 138 25.60 0.03 -20.29
N LEU A 139 26.70 -0.12 -19.54
CA LEU A 139 26.63 -0.57 -18.14
C LEU A 139 26.05 0.51 -17.24
N GLY A 140 26.50 1.76 -17.42
CA GLY A 140 26.01 2.91 -16.67
C GLY A 140 24.51 3.13 -16.89
N THR A 141 24.04 3.13 -18.14
CA THR A 141 22.61 3.27 -18.44
C THR A 141 21.80 2.09 -17.91
N SER A 142 22.25 0.84 -18.06
CA SER A 142 21.51 -0.31 -17.53
C SER A 142 21.46 -0.33 -16.01
N SER A 143 22.55 0.06 -15.34
CA SER A 143 22.60 0.12 -13.87
C SER A 143 21.73 1.25 -13.35
N LEU A 144 21.84 2.45 -13.93
CA LEU A 144 21.01 3.60 -13.56
C LEU A 144 19.52 3.33 -13.80
N PHE A 145 19.19 2.65 -14.90
CA PHE A 145 17.81 2.26 -15.22
C PHE A 145 17.21 1.54 -14.01
N PHE A 146 17.73 0.38 -13.64
CA PHE A 146 17.13 -0.40 -12.55
C PHE A 146 17.34 0.20 -11.16
N ILE A 147 18.55 0.65 -10.82
CA ILE A 147 18.88 1.11 -9.46
C ILE A 147 18.17 2.42 -9.11
N VAL A 148 18.07 3.36 -10.06
CA VAL A 148 17.42 4.66 -9.82
C VAL A 148 15.95 4.60 -10.27
N SER A 149 15.26 3.58 -9.75
CA SER A 149 13.82 3.38 -9.89
C SER A 149 13.27 2.69 -8.64
N THR A 150 11.95 2.72 -8.43
CA THR A 150 11.35 1.97 -7.31
C THR A 150 11.46 0.46 -7.45
N ALA A 151 11.84 -0.08 -8.62
CA ALA A 151 12.16 -1.49 -8.75
C ALA A 151 13.25 -1.94 -7.76
N PHE A 152 14.19 -1.04 -7.41
CA PHE A 152 15.23 -1.34 -6.42
C PHE A 152 14.65 -1.58 -5.01
N VAL A 153 13.55 -0.92 -4.64
CA VAL A 153 12.91 -1.09 -3.33
C VAL A 153 12.42 -2.53 -3.14
N TYR A 154 11.86 -3.12 -4.20
CA TYR A 154 11.26 -4.45 -4.14
C TYR A 154 12.27 -5.59 -4.02
N ILE A 155 13.59 -5.34 -4.07
CA ILE A 155 14.58 -6.39 -3.77
C ILE A 155 14.50 -6.84 -2.30
N PHE A 156 14.05 -5.94 -1.41
CA PHE A 156 13.92 -6.18 0.03
C PHE A 156 12.58 -6.80 0.43
N TRP A 157 11.68 -7.02 -0.53
CA TRP A 157 10.35 -7.58 -0.29
C TRP A 157 10.35 -9.11 -0.45
N VAL A 158 9.72 -9.84 0.48
CA VAL A 158 9.43 -11.28 0.31
C VAL A 158 8.19 -11.44 -0.57
N HIS A 159 8.33 -11.10 -1.86
CA HIS A 159 7.23 -11.04 -2.79
C HIS A 159 7.70 -11.15 -4.26
N SER A 160 6.78 -11.44 -5.19
CA SER A 160 7.05 -11.85 -6.56
C SER A 160 7.44 -10.74 -7.56
N GLU A 161 7.59 -9.48 -7.16
CA GLU A 161 7.77 -8.32 -8.06
C GLU A 161 9.04 -8.45 -8.90
N ILE A 162 10.19 -8.64 -8.24
CA ILE A 162 11.48 -8.79 -8.92
C ILE A 162 11.48 -10.03 -9.79
N TYR A 163 10.85 -11.11 -9.34
CA TYR A 163 10.73 -12.35 -10.09
C TYR A 163 9.96 -12.14 -11.40
N ILE A 164 8.81 -11.45 -11.37
CA ILE A 164 8.06 -11.12 -12.57
C ILE A 164 8.89 -10.23 -13.51
N MET A 165 9.48 -9.16 -12.98
CA MET A 165 10.34 -8.25 -13.76
C MET A 165 11.51 -9.00 -14.42
N PHE A 166 12.13 -9.94 -13.71
CA PHE A 166 13.20 -10.79 -14.20
C PHE A 166 12.73 -11.71 -15.33
N LEU A 167 11.59 -12.40 -15.17
CA LEU A 167 11.03 -13.26 -16.22
C LEU A 167 10.73 -12.48 -17.51
N LEU A 168 10.14 -11.29 -17.39
CA LEU A 168 9.86 -10.41 -18.53
C LEU A 168 11.17 -9.94 -19.19
N THR A 169 12.16 -9.54 -18.39
CA THR A 169 13.47 -9.11 -18.89
C THR A 169 14.18 -10.24 -19.63
N LEU A 170 14.21 -11.45 -19.05
CA LEU A 170 14.84 -12.62 -19.65
C LEU A 170 14.11 -13.07 -20.91
N GLY A 171 12.77 -13.12 -20.88
CA GLY A 171 11.94 -13.42 -22.04
C GLY A 171 12.22 -12.48 -23.21
N LEU A 172 12.23 -11.18 -22.96
CA LEU A 172 12.55 -10.15 -23.96
C LEU A 172 13.99 -10.24 -24.44
N PHE A 173 14.96 -10.41 -23.52
CA PHE A 173 16.36 -10.57 -23.88
C PHE A 173 16.56 -11.74 -24.85
N LEU A 174 15.99 -12.92 -24.54
CA LEU A 174 16.08 -14.08 -25.41
C LEU A 174 15.39 -13.86 -26.76
N TRP A 175 14.24 -13.17 -26.78
CA TRP A 175 13.59 -12.77 -28.03
C TRP A 175 14.50 -11.88 -28.90
N THR A 176 15.12 -10.85 -28.30
CA THR A 176 16.04 -9.97 -29.04
C THR A 176 17.26 -10.73 -29.58
N ARG A 177 17.80 -11.69 -28.81
CA ARG A 177 18.91 -12.55 -29.26
C ARG A 177 18.52 -13.47 -30.42
N TYR A 178 17.30 -14.02 -30.41
CA TYR A 178 16.76 -14.77 -31.54
C TYR A 178 16.68 -13.90 -32.81
N TYR A 179 16.18 -12.67 -32.68
CA TYR A 179 16.03 -11.76 -33.82
C TYR A 179 17.39 -11.33 -34.41
N GLU A 180 18.39 -11.09 -33.55
CA GLU A 180 19.74 -10.71 -33.97
C GLU A 180 20.55 -11.87 -34.58
N LYS A 181 20.28 -13.12 -34.19
CA LYS A 181 21.02 -14.32 -34.63
C LYS A 181 20.08 -15.36 -35.24
N PRO A 182 19.84 -15.28 -36.57
CA PRO A 182 19.03 -16.27 -37.30
C PRO A 182 19.53 -17.71 -37.08
N GLY A 183 18.59 -18.66 -36.90
CA GLY A 183 18.90 -20.08 -36.64
C GLY A 183 19.09 -20.45 -35.16
N SER A 184 18.60 -19.59 -34.25
CA SER A 184 18.66 -19.80 -32.80
C SER A 184 17.26 -19.94 -32.18
N GLU A 185 16.40 -20.75 -32.79
CA GLU A 185 15.01 -20.97 -32.39
C GLU A 185 14.85 -21.39 -30.92
N LYS A 186 15.88 -22.01 -30.32
CA LYS A 186 15.91 -22.31 -28.88
C LYS A 186 15.65 -21.07 -28.00
N PHE A 187 16.17 -19.89 -28.36
CA PHE A 187 15.96 -18.68 -27.58
C PHE A 187 14.52 -18.18 -27.68
N LEU A 188 13.94 -18.30 -28.87
CA LEU A 188 12.53 -18.00 -29.11
C LEU A 188 11.61 -18.92 -28.29
N PHE A 189 11.91 -20.22 -28.26
CA PHE A 189 11.16 -21.22 -27.49
C PHE A 189 11.28 -21.01 -25.97
N CYS A 190 12.49 -20.75 -25.47
CA CYS A 190 12.70 -20.38 -24.07
C CYS A 190 11.96 -19.07 -23.71
N SER A 191 11.96 -18.08 -24.62
CA SER A 191 11.22 -16.82 -24.43
C SER A 191 9.72 -17.07 -24.22
N ALA A 192 9.08 -17.89 -25.08
CA ALA A 192 7.67 -18.23 -24.95
C ALA A 192 7.33 -18.93 -23.63
N PHE A 193 8.15 -19.89 -23.20
CA PHE A 193 7.99 -20.55 -21.90
C PHE A 193 8.09 -19.54 -20.73
N LEU A 194 9.06 -18.62 -20.77
CA LEU A 194 9.23 -17.60 -19.72
C LEU A 194 8.05 -16.62 -19.66
N PHE A 195 7.48 -16.23 -20.81
CA PHE A 195 6.24 -15.43 -20.83
C PHE A 195 5.05 -16.20 -20.25
N GLY A 196 4.95 -17.51 -20.51
CA GLY A 196 3.96 -18.38 -19.90
C GLY A 196 4.10 -18.41 -18.37
N LEU A 197 5.33 -18.53 -17.87
CA LEU A 197 5.64 -18.50 -16.45
C LEU A 197 5.35 -17.12 -15.82
N ALA A 198 5.66 -16.02 -16.51
CA ALA A 198 5.29 -14.67 -16.05
C ALA A 198 3.77 -14.49 -15.99
N THR A 199 3.03 -15.16 -16.88
CA THR A 199 1.55 -15.18 -16.91
C THR A 199 0.97 -16.00 -15.76
N VAL A 200 1.63 -17.10 -15.36
CA VAL A 200 1.30 -17.84 -14.14
C VAL A 200 1.33 -16.90 -12.94
N SER A 201 2.41 -16.13 -12.80
CA SER A 201 2.52 -15.18 -11.71
C SER A 201 1.42 -14.13 -11.75
N ARG A 202 1.23 -13.48 -12.91
CA ARG A 202 0.17 -12.48 -13.11
C ARG A 202 -0.33 -12.51 -14.56
N ILE A 203 -1.63 -12.76 -14.72
CA ILE A 203 -2.31 -12.86 -16.02
C ILE A 203 -1.96 -11.72 -17.00
N PRO A 204 -1.88 -10.43 -16.60
CA PRO A 204 -1.63 -9.33 -17.53
C PRO A 204 -0.26 -9.38 -18.23
N ASN A 205 0.70 -10.14 -17.68
CA ASN A 205 2.02 -10.30 -18.27
C ASN A 205 1.99 -11.04 -19.62
N GLY A 206 0.98 -11.89 -19.83
CA GLY A 206 0.78 -12.58 -21.11
C GLY A 206 0.49 -11.62 -22.27
N LEU A 207 0.00 -10.41 -21.98
CA LEU A 207 -0.26 -9.39 -23.01
C LEU A 207 1.01 -8.89 -23.69
N LEU A 208 2.16 -8.94 -23.00
CA LEU A 208 3.45 -8.59 -23.58
C LEU A 208 3.90 -9.59 -24.65
N PHE A 209 3.40 -10.84 -24.58
CA PHE A 209 3.73 -11.91 -25.53
C PHE A 209 2.90 -11.87 -26.81
N LEU A 210 1.66 -11.36 -26.75
CA LEU A 210 0.72 -11.38 -27.88
C LEU A 210 1.27 -10.75 -29.17
N PRO A 211 1.93 -9.57 -29.16
CA PRO A 211 2.48 -8.99 -30.38
C PRO A 211 3.49 -9.90 -31.08
N PHE A 212 4.32 -10.63 -30.31
CA PHE A 212 5.30 -11.56 -30.88
C PHE A 212 4.65 -12.78 -31.52
N LEU A 213 3.62 -13.34 -30.88
CA LEU A 213 2.84 -14.44 -31.43
C LEU A 213 2.14 -14.01 -32.72
N PHE A 214 1.44 -12.88 -32.70
CA PHE A 214 0.77 -12.33 -33.89
C PHE A 214 1.74 -11.97 -34.99
N TYR A 215 2.94 -11.50 -34.67
CA TYR A 215 3.98 -11.24 -35.66
C TYR A 215 4.39 -12.49 -36.42
N GLU A 216 4.54 -13.64 -35.75
CA GLU A 216 4.87 -14.91 -36.41
C GLU A 216 3.70 -15.44 -37.25
N VAL A 217 2.45 -15.27 -36.78
CA VAL A 217 1.23 -15.58 -37.57
C VAL A 217 1.14 -14.71 -38.82
N TYR A 218 1.29 -13.39 -38.66
CA TYR A 218 1.26 -12.41 -39.75
C TYR A 218 2.38 -12.68 -40.77
N SER A 219 3.56 -13.07 -40.28
CA SER A 219 4.70 -13.48 -41.11
C SER A 219 4.51 -14.86 -41.78
N ARG A 220 3.32 -15.47 -41.66
CA ARG A 220 2.94 -16.79 -42.20
C ARG A 220 3.81 -17.94 -41.69
N ARG A 221 4.39 -17.81 -40.50
CA ARG A 221 5.23 -18.84 -39.85
C ARG A 221 4.40 -19.66 -38.86
N PHE A 222 3.32 -20.27 -39.36
CA PHE A 222 2.30 -20.93 -38.52
C PHE A 222 2.84 -22.02 -37.60
N ILE A 223 3.79 -22.85 -38.06
CA ILE A 223 4.41 -23.90 -37.24
C ILE A 223 5.16 -23.28 -36.05
N ARG A 224 5.86 -22.17 -36.28
CA ARG A 224 6.54 -21.43 -35.20
C ARG A 224 5.52 -20.83 -34.25
N ALA A 225 4.51 -20.13 -34.76
CA ALA A 225 3.44 -19.57 -33.93
C ALA A 225 2.74 -20.64 -33.06
N LEU A 226 2.43 -21.81 -33.63
CA LEU A 226 1.87 -22.94 -32.89
C LEU A 226 2.83 -23.44 -31.81
N SER A 227 4.12 -23.59 -32.14
CA SER A 227 5.14 -24.00 -31.17
C SER A 227 5.26 -23.00 -30.02
N LEU A 228 5.19 -21.69 -30.31
CA LEU A 228 5.21 -20.64 -29.29
C LEU A 228 3.99 -20.71 -28.39
N LEU A 229 2.81 -20.90 -28.97
CA LEU A 229 1.57 -21.04 -28.20
C LEU A 229 1.65 -22.25 -27.26
N ILE A 230 2.10 -23.40 -27.77
CA ILE A 230 2.25 -24.62 -26.94
C ILE A 230 3.22 -24.36 -25.80
N LEU A 231 4.42 -23.82 -26.08
CA LEU A 231 5.44 -23.58 -25.06
C LEU A 231 5.02 -22.53 -24.03
N PHE A 232 4.26 -21.52 -24.44
CA PHE A 232 3.65 -20.54 -23.54
C PHE A 232 2.59 -21.19 -22.62
N LEU A 233 1.82 -22.15 -23.13
CA LEU A 233 0.78 -22.83 -22.36
C LEU A 233 1.33 -23.87 -21.36
N ILE A 234 2.53 -24.41 -21.57
CA ILE A 234 3.11 -25.44 -20.69
C ILE A 234 3.19 -24.97 -19.22
N PRO A 235 3.82 -23.83 -18.86
CA PRO A 235 3.82 -23.37 -17.47
C PRO A 235 2.42 -23.17 -16.90
N LEU A 236 1.49 -22.62 -17.69
CA LEU A 236 0.11 -22.41 -17.26
C LEU A 236 -0.55 -23.74 -16.89
N LEU A 237 -0.43 -24.75 -17.75
CA LEU A 237 -0.96 -26.08 -17.49
C LEU A 237 -0.28 -26.75 -16.28
N LEU A 238 1.03 -26.61 -16.13
CA LEU A 238 1.76 -27.20 -15.00
C LEU A 238 1.33 -26.58 -13.67
N PHE A 239 1.34 -25.25 -13.55
CA PHE A 239 1.07 -24.58 -12.28
C PHE A 239 -0.42 -24.55 -11.93
N TYR A 240 -1.29 -24.12 -12.85
CA TYR A 240 -2.74 -24.12 -12.59
C TYR A 240 -3.31 -25.54 -12.56
N GLY A 241 -2.80 -26.46 -13.39
CA GLY A 241 -3.24 -27.85 -13.40
C GLY A 241 -2.86 -28.59 -12.13
N TYR A 242 -1.63 -28.40 -11.64
CA TYR A 242 -1.21 -28.92 -10.33
C TYR A 242 -2.07 -28.33 -9.21
N PHE A 243 -2.26 -27.01 -9.18
CA PHE A 243 -3.09 -26.37 -8.16
C PHE A 243 -4.53 -26.86 -8.17
N TYR A 244 -5.13 -27.03 -9.35
CA TYR A 244 -6.47 -27.59 -9.49
C TYR A 244 -6.54 -29.05 -9.02
N ALA A 245 -5.52 -29.85 -9.29
CA ALA A 245 -5.46 -31.23 -8.83
C ALA A 245 -5.43 -31.33 -7.29
N GLU A 246 -4.70 -30.43 -6.63
CA GLU A 246 -4.57 -30.41 -5.17
C GLU A 246 -5.77 -29.78 -4.44
N THR A 247 -6.40 -28.76 -5.05
CA THR A 247 -7.39 -27.92 -4.36
C THR A 247 -8.82 -28.06 -4.88
N GLY A 248 -8.99 -28.54 -6.11
CA GLY A 248 -10.26 -28.47 -6.85
C GLY A 248 -10.65 -27.06 -7.32
N VAL A 249 -9.80 -26.04 -7.11
CA VAL A 249 -10.05 -24.65 -7.47
C VAL A 249 -9.28 -24.28 -8.73
N THR A 250 -9.92 -23.58 -9.66
CA THR A 250 -9.38 -23.31 -11.01
C THR A 250 -8.37 -22.16 -11.08
N SER A 251 -8.20 -21.39 -10.01
CA SER A 251 -7.33 -20.22 -9.97
C SER A 251 -6.78 -19.96 -8.58
N PHE A 252 -5.53 -19.48 -8.51
CA PHE A 252 -4.87 -18.99 -7.29
C PHE A 252 -5.59 -17.80 -6.65
N TYR A 253 -6.46 -17.13 -7.41
CA TYR A 253 -7.21 -15.94 -6.99
C TYR A 253 -8.72 -16.18 -7.00
N GLY A 254 -9.15 -17.44 -7.07
CA GLY A 254 -10.56 -17.84 -7.10
C GLY A 254 -10.99 -18.60 -5.84
N GLY A 255 -12.20 -19.16 -5.89
CA GLY A 255 -12.75 -19.99 -4.81
C GLY A 255 -13.10 -19.22 -3.54
N ASP A 256 -13.18 -19.93 -2.42
CA ASP A 256 -13.44 -19.34 -1.09
C ASP A 256 -12.14 -18.78 -0.49
N GLN A 257 -11.67 -17.69 -1.10
CA GLN A 257 -10.43 -17.00 -0.71
C GLN A 257 -10.70 -15.94 0.37
N SER A 258 -9.92 -16.02 1.45
CA SER A 258 -9.97 -15.08 2.58
C SER A 258 -8.60 -14.45 2.84
N TYR A 259 -8.59 -13.25 3.41
CA TYR A 259 -7.39 -12.52 3.80
C TYR A 259 -7.35 -12.31 5.31
N TYR A 260 -6.27 -12.77 5.96
CA TYR A 260 -6.11 -12.75 7.40
C TYR A 260 -5.00 -11.78 7.82
N THR A 261 -5.30 -10.90 8.77
CA THR A 261 -4.34 -10.01 9.46
C THR A 261 -4.25 -10.31 10.96
N SER A 262 -5.18 -11.11 11.46
CA SER A 262 -5.27 -11.64 12.83
C SER A 262 -6.16 -12.88 12.80
N SER A 263 -6.23 -13.63 13.91
CA SER A 263 -7.13 -14.78 14.06
C SER A 263 -7.01 -15.80 12.92
N TYR A 264 -5.78 -16.22 12.64
CA TYR A 264 -5.48 -17.19 11.58
C TYR A 264 -6.18 -18.53 11.85
N PRO A 265 -6.52 -19.33 10.81
CA PRO A 265 -6.96 -20.70 11.04
C PRO A 265 -5.91 -21.46 11.86
N PHE A 266 -6.35 -22.30 12.80
CA PHE A 266 -5.52 -22.97 13.81
C PHE A 266 -5.02 -22.09 14.97
N MET A 267 -5.40 -20.81 15.04
CA MET A 267 -5.15 -19.95 16.21
C MET A 267 -6.42 -19.85 17.08
N ASP A 268 -6.29 -19.95 18.41
CA ASP A 268 -7.45 -19.76 19.31
C ASP A 268 -7.88 -18.29 19.37
N SER A 269 -9.10 -17.99 18.93
CA SER A 269 -9.67 -16.64 18.94
C SER A 269 -10.38 -16.28 20.25
N SER A 270 -10.58 -17.23 21.17
CA SER A 270 -11.42 -17.05 22.36
C SER A 270 -10.76 -16.32 23.54
N THR A 271 -9.45 -16.10 23.48
CA THR A 271 -8.68 -15.56 24.62
C THR A 271 -8.17 -14.13 24.42
N GLY A 272 -8.42 -13.50 23.26
CA GLY A 272 -8.03 -12.11 22.98
C GLY A 272 -6.53 -11.84 22.91
N GLU A 273 -5.70 -12.60 23.64
CA GLU A 273 -4.27 -12.34 23.82
C GLU A 273 -3.42 -13.61 24.05
N THR A 274 -3.96 -14.83 23.97
CA THR A 274 -3.11 -16.05 24.06
C THR A 274 -2.95 -16.74 22.72
N GLY A 275 -1.72 -16.68 22.18
CA GLY A 275 -1.28 -17.34 20.96
C GLY A 275 -1.19 -18.88 21.05
N GLN A 276 -2.17 -19.52 21.68
CA GLN A 276 -2.25 -20.97 21.71
C GLN A 276 -2.71 -21.49 20.33
N ILE A 277 -1.87 -22.32 19.73
CA ILE A 277 -2.20 -22.99 18.47
C ILE A 277 -3.11 -24.18 18.76
N THR A 278 -4.23 -24.26 18.07
CA THR A 278 -5.23 -25.33 18.20
C THR A 278 -5.21 -26.26 16.99
N SER A 279 -5.70 -27.49 17.19
CA SER A 279 -5.97 -28.42 16.09
C SER A 279 -7.30 -28.13 15.38
N ALA A 280 -8.09 -27.17 15.84
CA ALA A 280 -9.41 -26.85 15.30
C ALA A 280 -9.29 -25.88 14.11
N THR A 281 -10.06 -26.12 13.05
CA THR A 281 -10.15 -25.19 11.92
C THR A 281 -10.94 -23.95 12.36
N GLY A 282 -10.31 -22.77 12.27
CA GLY A 282 -10.94 -21.50 12.64
C GLY A 282 -12.10 -21.10 11.74
N GLU A 283 -12.86 -20.08 12.15
CA GLU A 283 -13.97 -19.52 11.37
C GLU A 283 -13.50 -18.93 10.02
N PRO A 284 -14.38 -18.88 9.00
CA PRO A 284 -14.04 -18.28 7.71
C PRO A 284 -13.64 -16.81 7.89
N GLY A 285 -12.48 -16.43 7.37
CA GLY A 285 -12.03 -15.04 7.38
C GLY A 285 -12.88 -14.16 6.46
N PRO A 286 -12.64 -12.83 6.46
CA PRO A 286 -13.32 -11.93 5.55
C PRO A 286 -13.00 -12.31 4.10
N ARG A 287 -14.04 -12.72 3.37
CA ARG A 287 -13.94 -13.11 1.96
C ARG A 287 -13.45 -11.93 1.13
N ARG A 288 -12.42 -12.16 0.32
CA ARG A 288 -12.00 -11.23 -0.73
C ARG A 288 -12.66 -11.65 -2.04
N MET A 289 -12.94 -10.65 -2.89
CA MET A 289 -13.63 -10.87 -4.16
C MET A 289 -12.83 -11.85 -5.04
N SER A 290 -13.44 -13.00 -5.35
CA SER A 290 -12.88 -14.04 -6.23
C SER A 290 -12.75 -13.52 -7.66
N MET A 291 -11.57 -13.67 -8.28
CA MET A 291 -11.34 -13.35 -9.70
C MET A 291 -12.17 -14.22 -10.65
N GLY A 292 -12.73 -15.34 -10.16
CA GLY A 292 -13.40 -16.37 -10.98
C GLY A 292 -14.71 -15.93 -11.62
N ASP A 293 -15.51 -15.07 -10.98
CA ASP A 293 -16.87 -14.77 -11.44
C ASP A 293 -16.98 -13.46 -12.25
N SER A 294 -15.90 -12.67 -12.31
CA SER A 294 -15.98 -11.25 -12.67
C SER A 294 -15.13 -10.85 -13.89
N LEU A 295 -14.13 -11.60 -14.34
CA LEU A 295 -13.26 -11.09 -15.41
C LEU A 295 -13.99 -10.80 -16.73
N VAL A 296 -14.91 -11.65 -17.20
CA VAL A 296 -15.62 -11.40 -18.48
C VAL A 296 -16.81 -10.45 -18.29
N HIS A 297 -17.66 -10.69 -17.31
CA HIS A 297 -18.84 -9.84 -17.04
C HIS A 297 -18.44 -8.43 -16.60
N SER A 298 -17.39 -8.33 -15.80
CA SER A 298 -16.88 -7.05 -15.31
C SER A 298 -15.91 -6.40 -16.29
N ALA A 299 -15.19 -7.13 -17.16
CA ALA A 299 -14.49 -6.49 -18.29
C ALA A 299 -15.47 -5.90 -19.32
N VAL A 300 -16.58 -6.58 -19.66
CA VAL A 300 -17.58 -6.05 -20.60
C VAL A 300 -18.29 -4.82 -20.02
N ASN A 301 -18.66 -4.85 -18.73
CA ASN A 301 -19.23 -3.69 -18.03
C ASN A 301 -18.22 -2.58 -17.70
N ARG A 302 -16.90 -2.87 -17.72
CA ARG A 302 -15.84 -1.87 -17.53
C ARG A 302 -15.26 -1.33 -18.83
N LEU A 303 -15.39 -2.05 -19.94
CA LEU A 303 -15.04 -1.55 -21.29
C LEU A 303 -15.98 -0.41 -21.73
N THR A 304 -17.23 -0.40 -21.26
CA THR A 304 -18.14 0.75 -21.41
C THR A 304 -17.71 1.98 -20.60
N LEU A 305 -16.80 1.85 -19.62
CA LEU A 305 -16.24 2.97 -18.83
C LEU A 305 -15.08 3.69 -19.51
N ILE A 306 -14.55 3.20 -20.64
CA ILE A 306 -13.60 3.98 -21.46
C ILE A 306 -14.26 5.29 -21.95
N ASN A 307 -15.59 5.33 -22.03
CA ASN A 307 -16.36 6.52 -22.38
C ASN A 307 -16.60 7.49 -21.20
N ASN A 308 -16.14 7.19 -19.97
CA ASN A 308 -16.27 8.08 -18.82
C ASN A 308 -14.94 8.79 -18.49
N GLU A 309 -15.04 9.94 -17.84
CA GLU A 309 -13.95 10.84 -17.40
C GLU A 309 -12.84 10.14 -16.57
N ASN A 310 -13.10 8.92 -16.08
CA ASN A 310 -12.22 8.15 -15.19
C ASN A 310 -11.07 7.44 -15.93
N GLY A 311 -11.25 7.04 -17.20
CA GLY A 311 -10.19 6.35 -17.96
C GLY A 311 -9.03 7.29 -18.32
N MET A 312 -9.35 8.50 -18.77
CA MET A 312 -8.34 9.51 -19.12
C MET A 312 -7.65 10.09 -17.89
N SER A 313 -8.36 10.29 -16.78
CA SER A 313 -7.77 10.71 -15.51
C SER A 313 -6.87 9.62 -14.92
N ASN A 314 -7.27 8.34 -14.97
CA ASN A 314 -6.40 7.22 -14.60
C ASN A 314 -5.13 7.18 -15.45
N LEU A 315 -5.24 7.39 -16.77
CA LEU A 315 -4.07 7.45 -17.64
C LEU A 315 -3.16 8.62 -17.26
N PHE A 316 -3.72 9.80 -17.01
CA PHE A 316 -2.96 10.97 -16.55
C PHE A 316 -2.20 10.67 -15.25
N TYR A 317 -2.90 10.14 -14.24
CA TYR A 317 -2.32 9.77 -12.95
C TYR A 317 -1.27 8.66 -13.07
N TYR A 318 -1.44 7.70 -13.97
CA TYR A 318 -0.43 6.66 -14.21
C TYR A 318 0.92 7.24 -14.63
N PHE A 319 0.94 8.36 -15.35
CA PHE A 319 2.18 9.02 -15.78
C PHE A 319 2.67 10.12 -14.82
N PHE A 320 1.74 10.88 -14.24
CA PHE A 320 2.04 12.11 -13.50
C PHE A 320 1.59 12.11 -12.03
N GLY A 321 0.91 11.06 -11.58
CA GLY A 321 0.34 10.96 -10.24
C GLY A 321 1.40 10.93 -9.14
N ARG A 322 1.02 11.39 -7.95
CA ARG A 322 1.89 11.52 -6.78
C ARG A 322 2.50 10.20 -6.31
N PHE A 323 1.76 9.10 -6.36
CA PHE A 323 2.19 7.78 -5.88
C PHE A 323 2.46 6.77 -6.99
N THR A 324 1.88 6.96 -8.16
CA THR A 324 1.93 5.99 -9.28
C THR A 324 2.69 6.52 -10.48
N GLY A 325 2.98 7.83 -10.54
CA GLY A 325 3.47 8.52 -11.72
C GLY A 325 4.78 7.94 -12.27
N LEU A 326 4.71 7.37 -13.48
CA LEU A 326 5.85 6.82 -14.21
C LEU A 326 7.02 7.79 -14.29
N ILE A 327 6.76 9.09 -14.51
CA ILE A 327 7.83 10.08 -14.70
C ILE A 327 8.65 10.28 -13.42
N TRP A 328 8.01 10.19 -12.25
CA TRP A 328 8.64 10.49 -10.96
C TRP A 328 9.32 9.26 -10.37
N TYR A 329 8.73 8.07 -10.51
CA TYR A 329 9.25 6.83 -9.93
C TYR A 329 10.10 5.99 -10.90
N TYR A 330 9.91 6.19 -12.21
CA TYR A 330 10.59 5.46 -13.29
C TYR A 330 11.05 6.40 -14.42
N PRO A 331 11.76 7.51 -14.15
CA PRO A 331 12.11 8.53 -15.15
C PRO A 331 12.86 7.98 -16.36
N LEU A 332 13.67 6.93 -16.19
CA LEU A 332 14.40 6.30 -17.29
C LEU A 332 13.53 5.44 -18.21
N ALA A 333 12.30 5.06 -17.81
CA ALA A 333 11.30 4.53 -18.72
C ALA A 333 10.76 5.62 -19.67
N ALA A 334 10.53 6.84 -19.16
CA ALA A 334 10.17 7.98 -20.00
C ALA A 334 11.29 8.35 -20.98
N PHE A 335 12.56 8.32 -20.54
CA PHE A 335 13.72 8.44 -21.42
C PHE A 335 13.71 7.41 -22.55
N ALA A 336 13.36 6.15 -22.25
CA ALA A 336 13.33 5.09 -23.25
C ALA A 336 12.27 5.32 -24.33
N LEU A 337 11.07 5.76 -23.95
CA LEU A 337 10.02 6.16 -24.90
C LEU A 337 10.49 7.30 -25.81
N ILE A 338 11.07 8.36 -25.23
CA ILE A 338 11.52 9.53 -25.98
C ILE A 338 12.70 9.17 -26.89
N SER A 339 13.60 8.31 -26.44
CA SER A 339 14.71 7.78 -27.24
C SER A 339 14.20 7.02 -28.46
N LEU A 340 13.18 6.18 -28.31
CA LEU A 340 12.56 5.46 -29.42
C LEU A 340 11.89 6.42 -30.41
N LEU A 341 11.15 7.43 -29.94
CA LEU A 341 10.50 8.43 -30.79
C LEU A 341 11.52 9.22 -31.62
N ILE A 342 12.57 9.73 -30.99
CA ILE A 342 13.62 10.51 -31.67
C ILE A 342 14.36 9.64 -32.69
N TRP A 343 14.69 8.40 -32.34
CA TRP A 343 15.38 7.48 -33.24
C TRP A 343 14.49 7.01 -34.41
N GLY A 344 13.20 6.80 -34.15
CA GLY A 344 12.19 6.52 -35.17
C GLY A 344 12.10 7.64 -36.22
N ILE A 345 12.28 8.89 -35.80
CA ILE A 345 12.32 10.08 -36.68
C ILE A 345 13.69 10.23 -37.37
N SER A 346 14.80 9.86 -36.71
CA SER A 346 16.16 10.17 -37.20
C SER A 346 16.85 9.09 -38.04
N SER A 347 16.23 7.92 -38.28
CA SER A 347 16.96 6.74 -38.78
C SER A 347 17.17 6.71 -40.32
N GLN A 348 18.23 7.42 -40.74
CA GLN A 348 19.10 7.10 -41.89
C GLN A 348 20.38 6.35 -41.43
N ILE A 349 20.28 5.17 -40.79
CA ILE A 349 21.46 4.36 -40.39
C ILE A 349 21.44 2.97 -41.08
N PRO A 350 22.62 2.42 -41.52
CA PRO A 350 22.69 1.25 -42.38
C PRO A 350 22.37 -0.07 -41.68
N GLN A 351 21.80 -0.97 -42.48
CA GLN A 351 21.15 -2.24 -42.14
C GLN A 351 22.08 -3.30 -41.51
N GLN A 352 21.54 -4.06 -40.56
CA GLN A 352 21.90 -5.48 -40.42
C GLN A 352 20.91 -6.30 -41.26
N LYS A 353 21.41 -7.27 -42.03
CA LYS A 353 20.59 -8.16 -42.87
C LYS A 353 19.62 -8.97 -42.00
N THR A 354 18.38 -8.52 -41.92
CA THR A 354 17.27 -9.26 -41.29
C THR A 354 16.80 -10.39 -42.20
N VAL A 355 16.36 -11.49 -41.60
CA VAL A 355 15.75 -12.63 -42.31
C VAL A 355 14.45 -12.18 -42.95
N ASN A 356 14.42 -12.20 -44.30
CA ASN A 356 13.25 -12.01 -45.15
C ASN A 356 12.28 -10.91 -44.66
N PRO A 357 12.57 -9.63 -44.92
CA PRO A 357 11.63 -8.56 -44.58
C PRO A 357 10.29 -8.83 -45.27
N THR A 358 9.23 -8.99 -44.48
CA THR A 358 7.85 -8.97 -44.96
C THR A 358 7.60 -7.62 -45.65
N PRO A 359 6.97 -7.57 -46.84
CA PRO A 359 6.69 -6.31 -47.52
C PRO A 359 5.76 -5.43 -46.66
N GLY A 360 6.19 -4.23 -46.29
CA GLY A 360 5.32 -3.18 -45.72
C GLY A 360 5.52 -2.79 -44.25
N TRP A 361 6.41 -3.43 -43.49
CA TRP A 361 6.70 -3.02 -42.10
C TRP A 361 7.92 -2.10 -41.97
N THR A 362 7.91 -1.26 -40.93
CA THR A 362 9.00 -0.33 -40.60
C THR A 362 10.31 -1.06 -40.33
N LYS A 363 11.42 -0.32 -40.47
CA LYS A 363 12.80 -0.83 -40.49
C LYS A 363 13.28 -1.55 -39.19
N ASN A 364 12.46 -1.63 -38.12
CA ASN A 364 12.79 -2.29 -36.84
C ASN A 364 11.53 -2.84 -36.11
N PRO A 365 11.02 -4.04 -36.43
CA PRO A 365 9.77 -4.53 -35.86
C PRO A 365 9.87 -4.82 -34.35
N THR A 366 11.04 -5.19 -33.83
CA THR A 366 11.20 -5.67 -32.45
C THR A 366 10.78 -4.62 -31.40
N GLU A 367 11.31 -3.41 -31.48
CA GLU A 367 11.01 -2.34 -30.51
C GLU A 367 9.54 -1.92 -30.57
N TYR A 368 8.92 -1.91 -31.75
CA TYR A 368 7.48 -1.61 -31.89
C TYR A 368 6.59 -2.74 -31.36
N LEU A 369 6.98 -4.01 -31.51
CA LEU A 369 6.26 -5.13 -30.90
C LEU A 369 6.33 -5.07 -29.37
N ILE A 370 7.51 -4.73 -28.83
CA ILE A 370 7.69 -4.52 -27.38
C ILE A 370 6.83 -3.35 -26.92
N LEU A 371 6.86 -2.22 -27.63
CA LEU A 371 6.01 -1.06 -27.31
C LEU A 371 4.52 -1.41 -27.36
N ALA A 372 4.08 -2.19 -28.36
CA ALA A 372 2.70 -2.64 -28.45
C ALA A 372 2.31 -3.48 -27.22
N GLY A 373 3.18 -4.39 -26.77
CA GLY A 373 2.91 -5.19 -25.57
C GLY A 373 2.94 -4.37 -24.27
N ILE A 374 3.82 -3.37 -24.16
CA ILE A 374 3.82 -2.38 -23.08
C ILE A 374 2.48 -1.65 -23.03
N ILE A 375 2.00 -1.16 -24.17
CA ILE A 375 0.72 -0.45 -24.29
C ILE A 375 -0.44 -1.36 -23.88
N LEU A 376 -0.47 -2.61 -24.37
CA LEU A 376 -1.52 -3.57 -23.97
C LEU A 376 -1.53 -3.83 -22.47
N ASN A 377 -0.37 -3.96 -21.84
CA ASN A 377 -0.26 -4.18 -20.40
C ASN A 377 -0.73 -2.94 -19.60
N ILE A 378 -0.32 -1.74 -19.98
CA ILE A 378 -0.78 -0.49 -19.33
C ILE A 378 -2.29 -0.34 -19.52
N LEU A 379 -2.81 -0.54 -20.73
CA LEU A 379 -4.25 -0.48 -21.01
C LEU A 379 -5.05 -1.48 -20.18
N PHE A 380 -4.51 -2.68 -19.93
CA PHE A 380 -5.16 -3.63 -19.02
C PHE A 380 -5.35 -3.02 -17.62
N PHE A 381 -4.32 -2.38 -17.06
CA PHE A 381 -4.45 -1.77 -15.73
C PHE A 381 -5.36 -0.56 -15.71
N ILE A 382 -5.33 0.28 -16.74
CA ILE A 382 -6.20 1.46 -16.82
C ILE A 382 -7.66 1.09 -17.05
N VAL A 383 -7.94 0.09 -17.88
CA VAL A 383 -9.30 -0.27 -18.34
C VAL A 383 -9.90 -1.39 -17.50
N ILE A 384 -9.18 -2.49 -17.30
CA ILE A 384 -9.71 -3.69 -16.64
C ILE A 384 -9.57 -3.58 -15.12
N ASN A 385 -8.44 -3.06 -14.65
CA ASN A 385 -8.13 -2.92 -13.23
C ASN A 385 -8.08 -1.44 -12.78
N GLY A 386 -8.85 -0.57 -13.46
CA GLY A 386 -8.78 0.88 -13.28
C GLY A 386 -9.13 1.37 -11.87
N SER A 387 -9.81 0.55 -11.06
CA SER A 387 -10.10 0.85 -9.66
C SER A 387 -8.89 0.63 -8.75
N ASN A 388 -7.90 -0.19 -9.13
CA ASN A 388 -6.66 -0.39 -8.38
C ASN A 388 -5.50 -0.79 -9.30
N TYR A 389 -4.80 0.21 -9.85
CA TYR A 389 -3.57 0.01 -10.61
C TYR A 389 -2.29 0.32 -9.82
N PHE A 390 -2.40 0.71 -8.54
CA PHE A 390 -1.27 1.04 -7.68
C PHE A 390 -0.59 -0.20 -7.08
N GLY A 391 -1.38 -1.16 -6.58
CA GLY A 391 -0.87 -2.43 -6.03
C GLY A 391 -0.85 -2.54 -4.50
N GLY A 392 -1.60 -1.69 -3.82
CA GLY A 392 -1.88 -1.79 -2.38
C GLY A 392 -1.10 -0.80 -1.53
N GLN A 393 -1.58 -0.58 -0.31
CA GLN A 393 -1.18 0.57 0.48
C GLN A 393 0.27 0.52 0.97
N HIS A 394 0.96 -0.63 0.98
CA HIS A 394 2.38 -0.71 1.36
C HIS A 394 3.35 -0.40 0.21
N ALA A 395 2.84 -0.19 -1.01
CA ALA A 395 3.67 -0.03 -2.19
C ALA A 395 4.41 1.31 -2.23
N VAL A 396 5.59 1.31 -2.85
CA VAL A 396 6.35 2.50 -3.19
C VAL A 396 6.40 2.65 -4.71
N GLY A 397 5.84 3.74 -5.23
CA GLY A 397 5.60 3.86 -6.66
C GLY A 397 4.49 2.90 -7.13
N ASN A 398 4.20 2.88 -8.43
CA ASN A 398 3.30 1.87 -8.99
C ASN A 398 3.93 0.46 -8.89
N ARG A 399 3.42 -0.38 -7.97
CA ARG A 399 3.90 -1.75 -7.73
C ARG A 399 3.51 -2.71 -8.86
N TYR A 400 2.37 -2.48 -9.49
CA TYR A 400 1.89 -3.28 -10.62
C TYR A 400 2.58 -2.92 -11.94
N PHE A 401 3.53 -1.98 -11.94
CA PHE A 401 4.34 -1.63 -13.10
C PHE A 401 5.44 -2.66 -13.40
N TRP A 402 5.09 -3.96 -13.39
CA TRP A 402 6.01 -5.05 -13.67
C TRP A 402 6.57 -5.03 -15.10
N VAL A 403 5.85 -4.38 -16.03
CA VAL A 403 6.30 -4.19 -17.42
C VAL A 403 7.46 -3.19 -17.54
N TYR A 404 7.83 -2.51 -16.45
CA TYR A 404 8.93 -1.54 -16.40
C TYR A 404 10.23 -1.97 -17.12
N PRO A 405 10.77 -3.19 -16.93
CA PRO A 405 12.01 -3.59 -17.60
C PRO A 405 11.91 -3.63 -19.12
N ALA A 406 10.70 -3.80 -19.67
CA ALA A 406 10.49 -3.83 -21.12
C ALA A 406 10.88 -2.50 -21.78
N PHE A 407 10.77 -1.38 -21.06
CA PHE A 407 11.15 -0.06 -21.56
C PHE A 407 12.64 0.01 -21.89
N LEU A 408 13.52 -0.68 -21.15
CA LEU A 408 14.94 -0.70 -21.47
C LEU A 408 15.21 -1.25 -22.87
N PHE A 409 14.39 -2.20 -23.33
CA PHE A 409 14.47 -2.75 -24.68
C PHE A 409 13.97 -1.80 -25.78
N LEU A 410 13.43 -0.63 -25.43
CA LEU A 410 13.14 0.43 -26.40
C LEU A 410 14.35 1.34 -26.66
N ILE A 411 15.39 1.26 -25.80
CA ILE A 411 16.57 2.11 -25.90
C ILE A 411 17.50 1.58 -27.01
N GLY A 412 17.76 2.43 -28.00
CA GLY A 412 18.77 2.20 -29.03
C GLY A 412 20.16 2.69 -28.62
N ARG A 413 20.73 3.63 -29.39
CA ARG A 413 21.93 4.36 -28.97
C ARG A 413 21.56 5.41 -27.93
N VAL A 414 22.29 5.43 -26.83
CA VAL A 414 22.07 6.34 -25.71
C VAL A 414 22.59 7.73 -26.08
N ASN A 415 21.69 8.71 -26.10
CA ASN A 415 22.06 10.11 -26.19
C ASN A 415 22.30 10.66 -24.77
N LEU A 416 23.58 10.89 -24.44
CA LEU A 416 23.98 11.39 -23.11
C LEU A 416 23.38 12.76 -22.78
N LYS A 417 23.11 13.62 -23.76
CA LYS A 417 22.47 14.92 -23.51
C LYS A 417 20.99 14.74 -23.15
N LEU A 418 20.34 13.77 -23.78
CA LEU A 418 18.91 13.50 -23.60
C LEU A 418 18.63 12.76 -22.28
N ILE A 419 19.55 11.92 -21.79
CA ILE A 419 19.36 11.17 -20.54
C ILE A 419 19.53 12.06 -19.29
N ILE A 420 20.30 13.15 -19.38
CA ILE A 420 20.62 14.03 -18.23
C ILE A 420 19.37 14.56 -17.51
N PRO A 421 18.34 15.13 -18.18
CA PRO A 421 17.13 15.59 -17.50
C PRO A 421 16.41 14.50 -16.70
N PHE A 422 16.37 13.27 -17.23
CA PHE A 422 15.74 12.14 -16.53
C PHE A 422 16.56 11.68 -15.33
N ILE A 423 17.90 11.73 -15.42
CA ILE A 423 18.77 11.51 -14.27
C ILE A 423 18.52 12.59 -13.21
N LEU A 424 18.42 13.87 -13.59
CA LEU A 424 18.15 14.96 -12.65
C LEU A 424 16.79 14.79 -11.95
N ILE A 425 15.74 14.39 -12.69
CA ILE A 425 14.45 14.05 -12.09
C ILE A 425 14.65 12.91 -11.08
N ALA A 426 15.31 11.83 -11.48
CA ALA A 426 15.56 10.67 -10.62
C ALA A 426 16.36 11.01 -9.35
N LEU A 427 17.33 11.92 -9.44
CA LEU A 427 18.11 12.42 -8.31
C LEU A 427 17.22 13.12 -7.27
N VAL A 428 16.18 13.81 -7.72
CA VAL A 428 15.26 14.54 -6.84
C VAL A 428 14.14 13.65 -6.32
N THR A 429 13.58 12.77 -7.16
CA THR A 429 12.35 12.03 -6.84
C THR A 429 12.57 10.56 -6.45
N VAL A 430 13.71 9.95 -6.77
CA VAL A 430 13.93 8.51 -6.54
C VAL A 430 15.11 8.25 -5.62
N VAL A 431 16.18 9.03 -5.70
CA VAL A 431 17.35 8.86 -4.82
C VAL A 431 16.97 8.82 -3.33
N PRO A 432 16.12 9.72 -2.80
CA PRO A 432 15.69 9.65 -1.40
C PRO A 432 15.00 8.32 -1.03
N ILE A 433 14.30 7.70 -1.98
CA ILE A 433 13.64 6.41 -1.78
C ILE A 433 14.68 5.29 -1.72
N VAL A 434 15.59 5.25 -2.69
CA VAL A 434 16.56 4.14 -2.79
C VAL A 434 17.69 4.22 -1.78
N THR A 435 17.90 5.39 -1.14
CA THR A 435 18.83 5.51 -0.01
C THR A 435 18.30 4.84 1.26
N ASP A 436 16.98 4.74 1.43
CA ASP A 436 16.35 4.02 2.55
C ASP A 436 15.09 3.27 2.10
N PRO A 437 15.25 2.19 1.31
CA PRO A 437 14.13 1.51 0.66
C PRO A 437 13.22 0.79 1.67
N VAL A 438 13.77 0.35 2.79
CA VAL A 438 13.04 -0.34 3.85
C VAL A 438 12.13 0.64 4.59
N SER A 439 12.67 1.78 5.04
CA SER A 439 11.86 2.80 5.74
C SER A 439 10.76 3.38 4.84
N ASN A 440 11.04 3.63 3.56
CA ASN A 440 10.02 4.10 2.61
C ASN A 440 8.91 3.07 2.36
N SER A 441 9.19 1.77 2.48
CA SER A 441 8.17 0.70 2.41
C SER A 441 7.39 0.54 3.71
N GLN A 442 8.02 0.83 4.86
CA GLN A 442 7.36 0.86 6.16
C GLN A 442 6.49 2.09 6.35
N ASN A 443 6.86 3.22 5.74
CA ASN A 443 6.17 4.50 5.85
C ASN A 443 5.93 5.18 4.49
N PRO A 444 5.26 4.52 3.53
CA PRO A 444 4.97 5.08 2.20
C PRO A 444 4.08 6.32 2.27
N GLN A 445 3.36 6.54 3.38
CA GLN A 445 2.61 7.77 3.63
C GLN A 445 3.49 9.01 3.69
N SER A 446 4.80 8.87 3.94
CA SER A 446 5.74 9.98 3.92
C SER A 446 5.73 10.74 2.58
N HIS A 447 5.40 10.08 1.47
CA HIS A 447 5.27 10.69 0.15
C HIS A 447 4.01 11.57 0.01
N THR A 448 3.08 11.51 0.96
CA THR A 448 1.97 12.48 1.04
C THR A 448 2.47 13.86 1.46
N PHE A 449 3.51 13.90 2.31
CA PHE A 449 3.87 15.06 3.13
C PHE A 449 5.21 15.68 2.74
N ASN A 450 6.17 14.87 2.31
CA ASN A 450 7.54 15.31 2.09
C ASN A 450 7.81 15.67 0.63
N LEU A 451 8.43 16.83 0.41
CA LEU A 451 8.90 17.23 -0.92
C LEU A 451 9.82 16.16 -1.54
N PRO A 452 9.75 15.94 -2.87
CA PRO A 452 9.00 16.73 -3.86
C PRO A 452 7.55 16.27 -4.10
N TYR A 453 7.10 15.16 -3.51
CA TYR A 453 5.86 14.47 -3.90
C TYR A 453 4.56 15.29 -3.73
N PRO A 454 4.38 16.14 -2.68
CA PRO A 454 3.23 17.02 -2.56
C PRO A 454 2.98 17.93 -3.76
N LEU A 455 4.02 18.26 -4.54
CA LEU A 455 3.92 19.07 -5.76
C LEU A 455 3.19 18.33 -6.90
N PHE A 456 3.06 17.01 -6.81
CA PHE A 456 2.44 16.18 -7.82
C PHE A 456 0.95 15.96 -7.53
N PRO A 457 0.14 15.80 -8.59
CA PRO A 457 -1.30 15.63 -8.46
C PRO A 457 -1.64 14.30 -7.76
N LEU A 458 -2.44 14.39 -6.70
CA LEU A 458 -2.94 13.22 -5.97
C LEU A 458 -3.95 12.43 -6.82
N GLU A 459 -3.78 11.12 -6.89
CA GLU A 459 -4.64 10.22 -7.65
C GLU A 459 -6.01 10.02 -7.00
N LYS A 460 -6.92 10.98 -7.21
CA LYS A 460 -8.28 10.98 -6.61
C LYS A 460 -9.02 9.65 -6.85
N ASN A 461 -8.92 9.08 -8.05
CA ASN A 461 -9.57 7.81 -8.40
C ASN A 461 -8.98 6.58 -7.69
N GLN A 462 -7.86 6.73 -6.97
CA GLN A 462 -7.16 5.65 -6.30
C GLN A 462 -7.09 5.85 -4.79
N VAL A 463 -7.72 6.89 -4.21
CA VAL A 463 -7.55 7.30 -2.79
C VAL A 463 -7.65 6.14 -1.80
N HIS A 464 -8.60 5.21 -2.00
CA HIS A 464 -8.77 4.02 -1.15
C HIS A 464 -7.58 3.03 -1.17
N ASN A 465 -6.79 3.03 -2.25
CA ASN A 465 -5.61 2.18 -2.41
C ASN A 465 -4.30 2.89 -2.04
N LEU A 466 -4.31 4.22 -1.94
CA LEU A 466 -3.11 5.01 -1.67
C LEU A 466 -2.63 4.81 -0.23
N PRO A 467 -1.32 4.98 0.03
CA PRO A 467 -0.72 4.82 1.34
C PRO A 467 -1.01 6.03 2.25
N LEU A 468 -2.28 6.37 2.47
CA LEU A 468 -2.66 7.51 3.33
C LEU A 468 -2.79 7.06 4.79
N TRP A 469 -1.73 6.44 5.33
CA TRP A 469 -1.67 5.86 6.68
C TRP A 469 -1.41 6.90 7.76
N PHE A 470 -2.45 7.66 8.06
CA PHE A 470 -2.65 8.25 9.38
C PHE A 470 -3.90 7.59 9.94
N PRO A 471 -4.23 7.63 11.24
CA PRO A 471 -5.52 7.11 11.69
C PRO A 471 -6.59 7.81 10.87
N GLN A 472 -7.21 7.04 9.97
CA GLN A 472 -8.31 7.49 9.15
C GLN A 472 -9.52 7.43 10.07
N PRO A 473 -10.17 8.54 10.44
CA PRO A 473 -11.44 8.43 11.11
C PRO A 473 -12.37 7.77 10.10
N SER A 474 -12.71 6.52 10.38
CA SER A 474 -13.78 5.82 9.68
C SER A 474 -14.99 5.85 10.59
N LEU A 475 -15.91 6.77 10.32
CA LEU A 475 -17.20 6.82 11.01
C LEU A 475 -18.21 6.04 10.19
N GLN A 476 -18.30 4.74 10.45
CA GLN A 476 -19.17 3.76 9.76
C GLN A 476 -19.02 3.78 8.23
N ASN A 477 -19.65 4.77 7.59
CA ASN A 477 -19.79 4.93 6.14
C ASN A 477 -19.12 6.21 5.60
N VAL A 478 -18.34 6.93 6.41
CA VAL A 478 -17.51 8.05 5.94
C VAL A 478 -16.08 7.81 6.37
N SER A 479 -15.14 7.96 5.43
CA SER A 479 -13.70 7.92 5.69
C SER A 479 -13.09 9.29 5.42
N PHE A 480 -12.21 9.76 6.30
CA PHE A 480 -11.46 10.98 6.07
C PHE A 480 -9.99 10.64 5.84
N PHE A 481 -9.41 11.27 4.83
CA PHE A 481 -8.03 11.12 4.45
C PHE A 481 -7.33 12.47 4.56
N PHE A 482 -6.22 12.50 5.28
CA PHE A 482 -5.39 13.68 5.41
C PHE A 482 -4.34 13.72 4.28
N ILE A 483 -4.13 14.89 3.65
CA ILE A 483 -3.35 14.99 2.40
C ILE A 483 -2.24 16.06 2.40
N ASP A 484 -1.95 16.66 3.56
CA ASP A 484 -1.02 17.79 3.74
C ASP A 484 -0.27 17.63 5.08
N SER A 485 0.89 18.24 5.31
CA SER A 485 1.58 18.23 6.62
C SER A 485 1.63 19.59 7.31
N GLU A 486 1.24 20.68 6.64
CA GLU A 486 1.28 22.05 7.19
C GLU A 486 0.33 22.24 8.38
N GLY A 487 -0.66 21.34 8.53
CA GLY A 487 -1.71 21.40 9.53
C GLY A 487 -1.37 20.83 10.91
N GLY A 488 -0.18 20.22 11.07
CA GLY A 488 0.22 19.61 12.34
C GLY A 488 -0.82 18.62 12.90
N VAL A 489 -1.48 17.84 12.04
CA VAL A 489 -2.57 16.96 12.50
C VAL A 489 -2.00 15.84 13.35
N VAL A 490 -2.20 15.95 14.66
CA VAL A 490 -1.80 14.92 15.63
C VAL A 490 -3.08 14.26 16.16
N PRO A 491 -3.23 12.93 16.01
CA PRO A 491 -4.27 12.20 16.73
C PRO A 491 -3.89 12.19 18.21
N GLU A 492 -4.79 12.62 19.09
CA GLU A 492 -4.47 12.68 20.52
C GLU A 492 -4.34 11.30 21.17
N TYR A 493 -5.10 10.31 20.69
CA TYR A 493 -5.00 8.90 21.09
C TYR A 493 -5.36 7.97 19.92
N LEU A 494 -4.67 6.83 19.80
CA LEU A 494 -5.04 5.76 18.86
C LEU A 494 -6.46 5.27 19.20
N GLY A 495 -7.45 5.66 18.39
CA GLY A 495 -8.87 5.30 18.57
C GLY A 495 -9.82 6.47 18.86
N SER A 496 -9.32 7.67 19.20
CA SER A 496 -10.20 8.84 19.40
C SER A 496 -10.62 9.49 18.08
N ASN A 497 -11.86 9.97 18.00
CA ASN A 497 -12.36 10.78 16.87
C ASN A 497 -11.95 12.26 16.99
N THR A 498 -10.93 12.58 17.81
CA THR A 498 -10.48 13.95 18.10
C THR A 498 -9.08 14.17 17.52
N TYR A 499 -8.92 15.27 16.78
CA TYR A 499 -7.73 15.63 16.04
C TYR A 499 -7.28 17.02 16.44
N SER A 500 -5.99 17.20 16.75
CA SER A 500 -5.44 18.54 16.89
C SER A 500 -5.12 19.14 15.52
N ILE A 501 -5.52 20.38 15.25
CA ILE A 501 -5.31 21.07 13.98
C ILE A 501 -4.69 22.45 14.23
N SER A 502 -3.56 22.74 13.59
CA SER A 502 -2.88 24.04 13.62
C SER A 502 -2.42 24.45 12.23
N GLY A 503 -2.72 25.68 11.78
CA GLY A 503 -2.34 26.14 10.44
C GLY A 503 -3.38 25.72 9.40
N THR A 504 -2.95 25.25 8.23
CA THR A 504 -3.87 24.80 7.17
C THR A 504 -3.81 23.28 7.07
N SER A 505 -4.97 22.62 7.14
CA SER A 505 -5.10 21.17 6.99
C SER A 505 -6.04 20.86 5.84
N ASN A 506 -5.57 20.04 4.90
CA ASN A 506 -6.36 19.61 3.76
C ASN A 506 -6.77 18.14 3.93
N TRP A 507 -8.06 17.87 3.69
CA TRP A 507 -8.63 16.53 3.83
C TRP A 507 -9.50 16.15 2.64
N ILE A 508 -9.63 14.85 2.43
CA ILE A 508 -10.57 14.23 1.50
C ILE A 508 -11.57 13.42 2.32
N ILE A 509 -12.85 13.67 2.10
CA ILE A 509 -13.95 12.93 2.73
C ILE A 509 -14.54 12.00 1.67
N GLU A 510 -14.54 10.70 1.95
CA GLU A 510 -15.16 9.66 1.12
C GLU A 510 -16.42 9.10 1.78
N LYS A 511 -17.50 9.00 1.00
CA LYS A 511 -18.83 8.54 1.45
C LYS A 511 -19.18 7.17 0.85
N TYR A 512 -19.61 6.23 1.70
CA TYR A 512 -19.97 4.84 1.38
C TYR A 512 -21.49 4.53 1.46
N SER A 513 -22.28 5.39 2.11
CA SER A 513 -23.73 5.23 2.35
C SER A 513 -24.43 6.60 2.26
N PRO A 514 -25.76 6.75 2.16
CA PRO A 514 -26.41 8.04 1.92
C PRO A 514 -26.46 8.90 3.21
N ILE A 515 -25.30 9.25 3.76
CA ILE A 515 -25.14 10.30 4.78
C ILE A 515 -25.12 11.65 4.09
N ASP A 516 -26.15 12.47 4.28
CA ASP A 516 -26.28 13.76 3.57
C ASP A 516 -25.56 14.92 4.27
N GLN A 517 -25.04 14.71 5.47
CA GLN A 517 -24.28 15.71 6.21
C GLN A 517 -23.23 15.09 7.13
N VAL A 518 -22.14 15.82 7.37
CA VAL A 518 -21.15 15.50 8.40
C VAL A 518 -21.03 16.69 9.32
N SER A 519 -21.02 16.42 10.62
CA SER A 519 -20.86 17.42 11.64
C SER A 519 -19.47 17.33 12.26
N MET A 520 -18.82 18.46 12.47
CA MET A 520 -17.54 18.56 13.17
C MET A 520 -17.68 19.53 14.32
N ILE A 521 -17.19 19.16 15.51
CA ILE A 521 -17.09 20.04 16.66
C ILE A 521 -15.67 20.57 16.73
N PHE A 522 -15.52 21.88 16.85
CA PHE A 522 -14.24 22.55 17.08
C PHE A 522 -14.17 23.02 18.52
N ILE A 523 -13.13 22.62 19.23
CA ILE A 523 -12.90 22.89 20.64
C ILE A 523 -11.64 23.73 20.76
N ASN A 524 -11.78 24.93 21.30
CA ASN A 524 -10.64 25.77 21.64
C ASN A 524 -10.12 25.40 23.03
N SER A 525 -8.90 24.88 23.09
CA SER A 525 -8.23 24.50 24.34
C SER A 525 -7.22 25.56 24.83
N GLY A 526 -7.02 26.63 24.06
CA GLY A 526 -6.18 27.77 24.45
C GLY A 526 -6.91 28.78 25.32
N ASN A 527 -6.20 29.76 25.86
CA ASN A 527 -6.77 30.78 26.76
C ASN A 527 -7.37 32.00 26.03
N GLU A 528 -7.26 32.04 24.70
CA GLU A 528 -7.72 33.13 23.85
C GLU A 528 -8.61 32.59 22.73
N ASP A 529 -9.61 33.37 22.33
CA ASP A 529 -10.51 33.03 21.23
C ASP A 529 -9.73 32.81 19.93
N SER A 530 -10.20 31.85 19.14
CA SER A 530 -9.61 31.54 17.85
C SER A 530 -10.63 31.57 16.73
N THR A 531 -10.16 31.42 15.50
CA THR A 531 -11.04 31.32 14.33
C THR A 531 -10.78 30.02 13.59
N VAL A 532 -11.86 29.36 13.18
CA VAL A 532 -11.83 28.23 12.26
C VAL A 532 -12.39 28.71 10.95
N SER A 533 -11.61 28.61 9.88
CA SER A 533 -12.08 28.82 8.51
C SER A 533 -12.13 27.50 7.77
N ILE A 534 -13.31 27.15 7.25
CA ILE A 534 -13.54 25.95 6.46
C ILE A 534 -13.86 26.37 5.03
N VAL A 535 -13.12 25.80 4.09
CA VAL A 535 -13.38 25.91 2.65
C VAL A 535 -13.76 24.53 2.13
N TYR A 536 -14.97 24.41 1.59
CA TYR A 536 -15.52 23.19 1.02
C TYR A 536 -16.33 23.54 -0.24
N ARG A 537 -15.79 23.28 -1.43
CA ARG A 537 -16.40 23.68 -2.72
C ARG A 537 -16.79 25.18 -2.73
N ASN A 538 -18.09 25.49 -2.77
CA ASN A 538 -18.64 26.85 -2.73
C ASN A 538 -18.99 27.31 -1.30
N PHE A 539 -18.87 26.42 -0.32
CA PHE A 539 -19.04 26.74 1.09
C PHE A 539 -17.72 27.29 1.61
N THR A 540 -17.76 28.51 2.13
CA THR A 540 -16.66 29.10 2.89
C THR A 540 -17.25 29.70 4.14
N GLU A 541 -16.90 29.14 5.28
CA GLU A 541 -17.41 29.59 6.58
C GLU A 541 -16.23 29.87 7.51
N GLY A 542 -16.24 31.04 8.14
CA GLY A 542 -15.31 31.41 9.21
C GLY A 542 -16.11 31.61 10.49
N ARG A 543 -15.75 30.91 11.56
CA ARG A 543 -16.39 31.03 12.88
C ARG A 543 -15.36 31.29 13.95
N VAL A 544 -15.70 32.12 14.92
CA VAL A 544 -14.94 32.27 16.16
C VAL A 544 -15.24 31.06 17.04
N VAL A 545 -14.20 30.44 17.60
CA VAL A 545 -14.29 29.38 18.61
C VAL A 545 -13.81 30.00 19.92
N GLU A 546 -14.78 30.35 20.76
CA GLU A 546 -14.51 30.94 22.07
C GLU A 546 -13.93 29.88 23.03
N TYR A 547 -13.19 30.33 24.05
CA TYR A 547 -12.72 29.43 25.09
C TYR A 547 -13.89 28.72 25.78
N SER A 548 -13.75 27.40 25.99
CA SER A 548 -14.76 26.53 26.64
C SER A 548 -16.13 26.41 25.93
N HIS A 549 -16.30 27.05 24.77
CA HIS A 549 -17.51 27.00 23.96
C HIS A 549 -17.24 26.38 22.59
N PRO A 550 -17.31 25.03 22.48
CA PRO A 550 -17.18 24.37 21.20
C PRO A 550 -18.28 24.79 20.23
N ILE A 551 -17.89 24.94 18.97
CA ILE A 551 -18.84 25.19 17.89
C ILE A 551 -19.04 23.93 17.07
N LYS A 552 -20.27 23.67 16.64
CA LYS A 552 -20.60 22.61 15.68
C LYS A 552 -20.74 23.23 14.30
N ILE A 553 -19.99 22.73 13.34
CA ILE A 553 -20.15 23.06 11.92
C ILE A 553 -20.61 21.82 11.19
N THR A 554 -21.75 21.94 10.50
CA THR A 554 -22.35 20.85 9.72
C THR A 554 -22.19 21.12 8.24
N LEU A 555 -21.50 20.23 7.54
CA LEU A 555 -21.26 20.30 6.12
C LEU A 555 -22.24 19.42 5.35
N PRO A 556 -22.91 19.95 4.32
CA PRO A 556 -23.73 19.13 3.45
C PRO A 556 -22.83 18.24 2.56
N LEU A 557 -23.00 16.93 2.69
CA LEU A 557 -22.41 15.95 1.80
C LEU A 557 -23.37 15.72 0.62
N HIS A 558 -23.10 16.42 -0.49
CA HIS A 558 -23.92 16.29 -1.70
C HIS A 558 -23.99 14.84 -2.20
N GLN A 559 -25.13 14.49 -2.80
CA GLN A 559 -25.34 13.22 -3.50
C GLN A 559 -24.30 13.09 -4.64
N PRO A 560 -23.62 11.94 -4.78
CA PRO A 560 -22.72 11.74 -5.90
C PRO A 560 -23.54 11.72 -7.21
N GLU A 561 -23.27 12.65 -8.13
CA GLU A 561 -23.62 12.46 -9.53
C GLU A 561 -22.87 11.22 -10.02
N TYR A 562 -23.60 10.28 -10.62
CA TYR A 562 -23.15 8.91 -10.86
C TYR A 562 -21.76 8.79 -11.53
N TYR A 563 -21.02 7.75 -11.14
CA TYR A 563 -19.71 7.27 -11.65
C TYR A 563 -18.42 7.94 -11.11
N ASP A 564 -18.05 7.54 -9.89
CA ASP A 564 -16.68 7.11 -9.51
C ASP A 564 -15.55 8.16 -9.42
N THR A 565 -15.90 9.46 -9.39
CA THR A 565 -15.02 10.56 -8.90
C THR A 565 -15.71 11.50 -7.90
N THR A 566 -17.03 11.38 -7.75
CA THR A 566 -17.90 12.31 -7.01
C THR A 566 -18.19 11.89 -5.56
N ARG A 567 -17.60 10.78 -5.09
CA ARG A 567 -17.64 10.37 -3.68
C ARG A 567 -16.69 11.15 -2.80
N LEU A 568 -15.76 11.88 -3.40
CA LEU A 568 -14.68 12.57 -2.73
C LEU A 568 -15.00 14.05 -2.58
N ASN A 569 -14.89 14.52 -1.35
CA ASN A 569 -15.18 15.88 -0.94
C ASN A 569 -13.91 16.47 -0.33
N GLU A 570 -13.34 17.48 -1.00
CA GLU A 570 -12.15 18.17 -0.53
C GLU A 570 -12.55 19.29 0.42
N ILE A 571 -11.92 19.28 1.60
CA ILE A 571 -12.10 20.28 2.63
C ILE A 571 -10.74 20.83 3.04
N SER A 572 -10.66 22.14 3.17
CA SER A 572 -9.52 22.83 3.76
C SER A 572 -9.98 23.49 5.05
N ILE A 573 -9.33 23.16 6.17
CA ILE A 573 -9.60 23.74 7.48
C ILE A 573 -8.37 24.55 7.89
N ARG A 574 -8.56 25.83 8.17
CA ARG A 574 -7.51 26.74 8.60
C ARG A 574 -7.77 27.29 10.00
N THR A 575 -6.76 27.18 10.85
CA THR A 575 -6.76 27.65 12.23
C THR A 575 -5.45 28.42 12.52
N PRO A 576 -5.49 29.60 13.16
CA PRO A 576 -4.28 30.36 13.47
C PRO A 576 -3.51 29.78 14.67
N GLN A 577 -4.20 29.04 15.54
CA GLN A 577 -3.63 28.32 16.68
C GLN A 577 -4.18 26.90 16.71
N GLU A 578 -3.64 26.10 17.63
CA GLU A 578 -4.09 24.73 17.85
C GLU A 578 -5.56 24.68 18.29
N ILE A 579 -6.39 23.98 17.53
CA ILE A 579 -7.81 23.73 17.83
C ILE A 579 -8.04 22.23 17.71
N LYS A 580 -8.78 21.66 18.65
CA LYS A 580 -9.19 20.26 18.57
C LYS A 580 -10.46 20.14 17.73
N MET A 581 -10.49 19.17 16.83
CA MET A 581 -11.63 18.87 15.96
C MET A 581 -12.11 17.46 16.28
N MET A 582 -13.37 17.32 16.66
CA MET A 582 -14.06 16.04 16.76
C MET A 582 -15.01 15.86 15.58
N ILE A 583 -15.00 14.67 14.96
CA ILE A 583 -15.92 14.34 13.87
C ILE A 583 -17.09 13.52 14.42
N LEU A 584 -18.32 13.92 14.08
CA LEU A 584 -19.57 13.28 14.51
C LEU A 584 -20.30 12.58 13.36
N SER A 585 -21.00 11.48 13.68
CA SER A 585 -21.97 10.81 12.80
C SER A 585 -23.41 11.12 13.24
N ASN A 586 -24.39 10.91 12.35
CA ASN A 586 -25.81 11.11 12.67
C ASN A 586 -26.29 10.32 13.90
N GLU A 587 -25.72 9.15 14.19
CA GLU A 587 -26.11 8.36 15.39
C GLU A 587 -25.57 8.96 16.69
N THR A 588 -24.40 9.62 16.64
CA THR A 588 -23.84 10.33 17.80
C THR A 588 -24.57 11.63 18.12
N GLU A 589 -25.37 12.18 17.20
CA GLU A 589 -26.10 13.45 17.43
C GLU A 589 -27.15 13.37 18.54
N ASN A 590 -27.58 12.16 18.96
CA ASN A 590 -28.59 11.96 20.01
C ASN A 590 -28.00 11.77 21.43
N GLN A 591 -26.71 12.00 21.64
CA GLN A 591 -26.10 11.94 22.97
C GLN A 591 -25.98 13.33 23.60
N ASP A 592 -26.31 13.45 24.89
CA ASP A 592 -26.11 14.70 25.63
C ASP A 592 -24.65 14.86 26.13
N VAL A 593 -23.87 13.78 26.12
CA VAL A 593 -22.49 13.73 26.64
C VAL A 593 -21.56 13.08 25.62
N PHE A 594 -20.45 13.75 25.30
CA PHE A 594 -19.42 13.24 24.40
C PHE A 594 -18.05 13.22 25.10
N TYR A 595 -17.38 12.07 25.01
CA TYR A 595 -16.02 11.89 25.49
C TYR A 595 -15.05 12.31 24.38
N SER A 596 -14.33 13.41 24.59
CA SER A 596 -13.36 13.93 23.62
C SER A 596 -11.96 13.42 23.93
N ASP A 597 -10.98 14.31 24.09
CA ASP A 597 -9.61 13.93 24.31
C ASP A 597 -9.36 13.37 25.71
N GLY A 598 -8.33 12.53 25.82
CA GLY A 598 -7.90 11.96 27.09
C GLY A 598 -8.70 10.75 27.58
N TRP A 599 -9.73 10.33 26.84
CA TRP A 599 -10.55 9.15 27.16
C TRP A 599 -10.13 7.93 26.33
N PHE A 600 -10.08 6.77 26.96
CA PHE A 600 -9.91 5.49 26.29
C PHE A 600 -11.27 4.94 25.79
N ASP A 601 -11.20 3.90 24.95
CA ASP A 601 -12.38 3.21 24.43
C ASP A 601 -13.29 2.68 25.53
N GLU A 602 -14.58 2.55 25.21
CA GLU A 602 -15.57 2.00 26.13
C GLU A 602 -15.29 0.52 26.37
N GLU A 603 -15.04 0.16 27.62
CA GLU A 603 -14.93 -1.21 28.07
C GLU A 603 -16.30 -1.68 28.58
N LYS A 604 -16.63 -2.95 28.30
CA LYS A 604 -17.92 -3.55 28.67
C LYS A 604 -17.70 -4.91 29.29
N ASP A 605 -18.41 -5.17 30.39
CA ASP A 605 -18.57 -6.50 30.96
C ASP A 605 -20.04 -6.76 31.35
N MET A 606 -20.27 -7.83 32.13
CA MET A 606 -21.60 -8.19 32.60
C MET A 606 -22.22 -7.22 33.63
N TYR A 607 -21.44 -6.29 34.17
CA TYR A 607 -21.81 -5.34 35.22
C TYR A 607 -21.98 -3.90 34.72
N GLY A 608 -21.60 -3.60 33.46
CA GLY A 608 -21.90 -2.33 32.82
C GLY A 608 -20.86 -1.91 31.79
N SER A 609 -20.87 -0.63 31.44
CA SER A 609 -19.86 0.00 30.60
C SER A 609 -19.15 1.14 31.33
N TRP A 610 -17.87 1.29 31.05
CA TRP A 610 -17.03 2.35 31.63
C TRP A 610 -15.95 2.79 30.66
N ARG A 611 -15.33 3.92 30.98
CA ARG A 611 -14.17 4.44 30.27
C ARG A 611 -13.07 4.81 31.25
N TRP A 612 -11.85 4.53 30.87
CA TRP A 612 -10.69 5.10 31.55
C TRP A 612 -10.37 6.47 30.96
N MET A 613 -9.88 7.38 31.80
CA MET A 613 -9.28 8.64 31.38
C MET A 613 -7.79 8.70 31.75
N THR A 614 -7.05 9.52 31.01
CA THR A 614 -5.68 9.90 31.33
C THR A 614 -5.66 11.02 32.38
N SER A 615 -4.54 11.71 32.57
CA SER A 615 -4.44 12.81 33.54
C SER A 615 -5.19 14.07 33.11
N ASN A 616 -5.39 14.29 31.81
CA ASN A 616 -6.14 15.42 31.28
C ASN A 616 -7.16 14.89 30.29
N SER A 617 -8.41 15.35 30.37
CA SER A 617 -9.45 14.91 29.44
C SER A 617 -10.52 15.97 29.28
N THR A 618 -11.16 15.99 28.11
CA THR A 618 -12.28 16.90 27.84
C THR A 618 -13.58 16.12 27.73
N LEU A 619 -14.60 16.56 28.46
CA LEU A 619 -15.97 16.10 28.32
C LEU A 619 -16.82 17.20 27.69
N LEU A 620 -17.56 16.89 26.65
CA LEU A 620 -18.51 17.83 26.05
C LEU A 620 -19.93 17.50 26.51
N VAL A 621 -20.66 18.53 26.87
CA VAL A 621 -22.08 18.44 27.24
C VAL A 621 -22.89 19.26 26.25
N TYR A 622 -23.91 18.66 25.66
CA TYR A 622 -24.84 19.33 24.75
C TYR A 622 -26.15 19.71 25.45
N SER A 623 -26.66 20.90 25.16
CA SER A 623 -27.99 21.33 25.56
C SER A 623 -28.68 22.11 24.43
N GLU A 624 -29.93 21.77 24.11
CA GLU A 624 -30.72 22.52 23.11
C GLU A 624 -31.13 23.91 23.60
N THR A 625 -31.32 24.06 24.91
CA THR A 625 -31.78 25.29 25.57
C THR A 625 -30.86 25.67 26.72
N GLY A 626 -30.88 26.95 27.10
CA GLY A 626 -30.18 27.39 28.30
C GLY A 626 -30.90 26.87 29.54
N GLN A 627 -30.24 26.03 30.34
CA GLN A 627 -30.85 25.40 31.52
C GLN A 627 -29.81 24.97 32.55
N ASP A 628 -30.19 25.04 33.82
CA ASP A 628 -29.44 24.43 34.92
C ASP A 628 -29.69 22.93 34.93
N LYS A 629 -28.63 22.13 34.81
CA LYS A 629 -28.67 20.68 34.96
C LYS A 629 -27.58 20.20 35.91
N SER A 630 -27.64 18.95 36.32
CA SER A 630 -26.57 18.31 37.09
C SER A 630 -25.97 17.16 36.30
N LEU A 631 -24.65 17.17 36.13
CA LEU A 631 -23.89 16.03 35.61
C LEU A 631 -23.60 15.07 36.76
N GLN A 632 -24.09 13.84 36.63
CA GLN A 632 -23.90 12.77 37.61
C GLN A 632 -23.06 11.66 37.00
N PHE A 633 -22.05 11.19 37.72
CA PHE A 633 -21.22 10.06 37.29
C PHE A 633 -20.59 9.36 38.50
N GLU A 634 -20.13 8.13 38.28
CA GLU A 634 -19.34 7.39 39.27
C GLU A 634 -17.89 7.32 38.82
N ALA A 635 -16.97 7.65 39.72
CA ALA A 635 -15.53 7.58 39.46
C ALA A 635 -14.81 6.60 40.40
N LEU A 636 -13.79 5.92 39.88
CA LEU A 636 -12.89 5.04 40.63
C LEU A 636 -11.45 5.35 40.21
N SER A 637 -10.53 5.53 41.17
CA SER A 637 -9.14 5.81 40.82
C SER A 637 -8.31 4.54 40.65
N PHE A 638 -7.39 4.57 39.69
CA PHE A 638 -6.46 3.48 39.46
C PHE A 638 -5.31 3.50 40.46
N ASN A 639 -5.16 2.40 41.21
CA ASN A 639 -4.03 2.03 42.08
C ASN A 639 -3.76 2.94 43.31
N SER A 640 -4.07 4.23 43.25
CA SER A 640 -3.82 5.20 44.31
C SER A 640 -4.93 6.25 44.38
N PRO A 641 -5.17 6.89 45.54
CA PRO A 641 -6.05 8.06 45.64
C PRO A 641 -5.62 9.18 44.68
N ARG A 642 -6.59 9.84 44.06
CA ARG A 642 -6.38 10.92 43.07
C ARG A 642 -7.41 12.03 43.25
N ASN A 643 -7.07 13.25 42.86
CA ASN A 643 -8.00 14.38 42.89
C ASN A 643 -8.44 14.74 41.46
N LEU A 644 -9.74 14.66 41.20
CA LEU A 644 -10.34 15.14 39.96
C LEU A 644 -10.66 16.62 40.08
N LEU A 645 -9.97 17.45 39.32
CA LEU A 645 -10.30 18.86 39.10
C LEU A 645 -11.13 18.99 37.84
N VAL A 646 -12.34 19.54 37.97
CA VAL A 646 -13.20 19.87 36.82
C VAL A 646 -13.24 21.38 36.66
N GLN A 647 -12.87 21.85 35.48
CA GLN A 647 -12.86 23.25 35.10
C GLN A 647 -13.75 23.47 33.87
N GLY A 648 -14.48 24.58 33.85
CA GLY A 648 -15.31 25.02 32.74
C GLY A 648 -15.78 26.45 33.00
N GLU A 649 -16.58 27.02 32.12
CA GLU A 649 -17.10 28.37 32.34
C GLU A 649 -17.91 28.44 33.65
N GLY A 650 -17.44 29.24 34.62
CA GLY A 650 -18.06 29.36 35.93
C GLY A 650 -17.95 28.12 36.83
N ILE A 651 -17.23 27.08 36.40
CA ILE A 651 -17.11 25.79 37.12
C ILE A 651 -15.65 25.58 37.53
N HIS A 652 -15.43 25.47 38.83
CA HIS A 652 -14.16 25.04 39.42
C HIS A 652 -14.47 24.12 40.60
N SER A 653 -14.41 22.82 40.38
CA SER A 653 -14.71 21.81 41.40
C SER A 653 -13.56 20.82 41.55
N ALA A 654 -13.37 20.31 42.76
CA ALA A 654 -12.34 19.33 43.08
C ALA A 654 -12.97 18.16 43.86
N PHE A 655 -12.68 16.93 43.45
CA PHE A 655 -13.23 15.71 44.05
C PHE A 655 -12.12 14.71 44.35
N GLY A 656 -12.06 14.20 45.59
CA GLY A 656 -11.15 13.12 45.94
C GLY A 656 -11.75 11.76 45.53
N VAL A 657 -11.02 10.98 44.75
CA VAL A 657 -11.42 9.66 44.25
C VAL A 657 -10.44 8.60 44.74
N ASN A 658 -10.94 7.60 45.47
CA ASN A 658 -10.13 6.55 46.10
C ASN A 658 -10.17 5.23 45.30
N PRO A 659 -9.11 4.41 45.38
CA PRO A 659 -9.10 3.09 44.78
C PRO A 659 -9.99 2.14 45.59
N GLY A 660 -10.61 1.17 44.91
CA GLY A 660 -11.41 0.12 45.53
C GLY A 660 -12.87 0.47 45.89
N SER A 661 -13.29 1.74 45.77
CA SER A 661 -14.70 2.13 45.97
C SER A 661 -15.13 3.24 45.01
N TYR A 662 -16.32 3.11 44.44
CA TYR A 662 -16.92 4.12 43.58
C TYR A 662 -17.29 5.37 44.37
N SER A 663 -16.91 6.53 43.84
CA SER A 663 -17.31 7.84 44.33
C SER A 663 -18.38 8.40 43.39
N SER A 664 -19.61 8.55 43.87
CA SER A 664 -20.69 9.20 43.12
C SER A 664 -20.52 10.71 43.20
N ILE A 665 -20.38 11.35 42.05
CA ILE A 665 -20.12 12.79 41.93
C ILE A 665 -21.31 13.43 41.22
N THR A 666 -21.79 14.54 41.78
CA THR A 666 -22.83 15.39 41.19
C THR A 666 -22.27 16.80 41.02
N LEU A 667 -22.22 17.25 39.78
CA LEU A 667 -21.67 18.56 39.41
C LEU A 667 -22.80 19.43 38.83
N PRO A 668 -23.15 20.56 39.47
CA PRO A 668 -24.11 21.50 38.89
C PRO A 668 -23.49 22.19 37.66
N LEU A 669 -24.23 22.21 36.55
CA LEU A 669 -23.87 22.82 35.29
C LEU A 669 -24.88 23.90 34.92
N HIS A 670 -24.39 25.10 34.61
CA HIS A 670 -25.20 26.12 33.95
C HIS A 670 -24.96 26.01 32.44
N LEU A 671 -25.84 25.29 31.73
CA LEU A 671 -25.66 25.02 30.30
C LEU A 671 -26.23 26.15 29.47
N GLN A 672 -25.44 26.64 28.51
CA GLN A 672 -25.92 27.49 27.42
C GLN A 672 -26.40 26.62 26.25
N PRO A 673 -27.24 27.15 25.33
CA PRO A 673 -27.57 26.46 24.10
C PRO A 673 -26.30 26.10 23.30
N GLY A 674 -26.14 24.84 22.95
CA GLY A 674 -24.97 24.31 22.24
C GLY A 674 -24.12 23.38 23.10
N TYR A 675 -22.82 23.33 22.80
CA TYR A 675 -21.85 22.49 23.52
C TYR A 675 -21.14 23.30 24.59
N THR A 676 -20.93 22.70 25.75
CA THR A 676 -20.07 23.20 26.83
C THR A 676 -18.93 22.21 27.03
N ALA A 677 -17.68 22.69 26.98
CA ALA A 677 -16.51 21.86 27.26
C ALA A 677 -16.14 21.90 28.75
N LEU A 678 -16.00 20.73 29.35
CA LEU A 678 -15.49 20.55 30.71
C LEU A 678 -14.10 19.93 30.64
N GLN A 679 -13.11 20.64 31.18
CA GLN A 679 -11.73 20.19 31.31
C GLN A 679 -11.56 19.42 32.62
N TRP A 680 -11.16 18.16 32.52
CA TRP A 680 -10.96 17.25 33.64
C TRP A 680 -9.46 17.03 33.80
N ASN A 681 -8.92 17.39 34.95
CA ASN A 681 -7.50 17.30 35.26
C ASN A 681 -7.30 16.49 36.55
N VAL A 682 -6.35 15.57 36.51
CA VAL A 682 -5.88 14.81 37.67
C VAL A 682 -4.40 15.17 37.89
N PRO A 683 -4.09 16.07 38.84
CA PRO A 683 -2.74 16.58 39.05
C PRO A 683 -1.71 15.49 39.39
N GLU A 684 -2.15 14.40 40.01
CA GLU A 684 -1.30 13.25 40.33
C GLU A 684 -0.89 12.43 39.09
N GLY A 685 -1.41 12.76 37.90
CA GLY A 685 -1.08 12.11 36.66
C GLY A 685 -1.86 10.81 36.44
N CYS A 686 -1.27 9.88 35.71
CA CYS A 686 -1.78 8.54 35.43
C CYS A 686 -0.69 7.49 35.64
N THR A 687 -1.05 6.21 35.72
CA THR A 687 -0.11 5.11 35.94
C THR A 687 -0.38 3.99 34.94
N ARG A 688 0.67 3.43 34.35
CA ARG A 688 0.56 2.30 33.43
C ARG A 688 0.55 0.99 34.22
N PRO A 689 -0.43 0.08 34.01
CA PRO A 689 -0.43 -1.23 34.67
C PRO A 689 0.86 -2.02 34.44
N SER A 690 1.42 -1.95 33.24
CA SER A 690 2.69 -2.58 32.85
C SER A 690 3.92 -2.08 33.60
N ASP A 691 3.88 -0.87 34.18
CA ASP A 691 4.99 -0.33 34.96
C ASP A 691 4.94 -0.79 36.43
N ILE A 692 3.88 -1.47 36.88
CA ILE A 692 3.71 -1.88 38.28
C ILE A 692 4.19 -3.33 38.47
N GLU A 693 5.33 -3.47 39.14
CA GLU A 693 5.85 -4.78 39.57
C GLU A 693 4.83 -5.51 40.46
N GLY A 694 4.39 -6.70 40.02
CA GLY A 694 3.44 -7.56 40.74
C GLY A 694 2.03 -7.65 40.14
N LEU A 695 1.65 -6.77 39.21
CA LEU A 695 0.36 -6.87 38.49
C LEU A 695 0.40 -7.84 37.30
N ASN A 696 1.60 -8.12 36.76
CA ASN A 696 1.82 -8.98 35.58
C ASN A 696 0.83 -8.72 34.43
N ASN A 697 0.68 -7.44 34.06
CA ASN A 697 -0.28 -6.97 33.07
C ASN A 697 0.46 -6.24 31.94
N SER A 698 0.20 -6.60 30.68
CA SER A 698 0.83 -6.01 29.48
C SER A 698 0.22 -4.67 29.06
N ASP A 699 -0.84 -4.20 29.72
CA ASP A 699 -1.50 -2.95 29.40
C ASP A 699 -0.56 -1.74 29.59
N ALA A 700 -0.26 -1.07 28.48
CA ALA A 700 0.62 0.09 28.40
C ALA A 700 -0.13 1.43 28.47
N ARG A 701 -1.45 1.43 28.65
CA ARG A 701 -2.27 2.65 28.74
C ARG A 701 -2.01 3.39 30.05
N CYS A 702 -1.97 4.71 29.98
CA CYS A 702 -1.78 5.55 31.17
C CYS A 702 -3.13 5.80 31.86
N LEU A 703 -3.49 4.96 32.83
CA LEU A 703 -4.79 4.97 33.49
C LEU A 703 -4.80 5.91 34.72
N SER A 704 -5.78 6.82 34.78
CA SER A 704 -5.98 7.71 35.92
C SER A 704 -7.26 7.37 36.69
N LEU A 705 -8.41 7.72 36.12
CA LEU A 705 -9.74 7.47 36.70
C LEU A 705 -10.57 6.64 35.73
N MET A 706 -11.36 5.73 36.27
CA MET A 706 -12.43 5.05 35.57
C MET A 706 -13.73 5.79 35.83
N VAL A 707 -14.52 6.03 34.78
CA VAL A 707 -15.80 6.74 34.87
C VAL A 707 -16.90 5.89 34.26
N ARG A 708 -18.05 5.83 34.94
CA ARG A 708 -19.25 5.13 34.46
C ARG A 708 -20.53 5.85 34.88
N ASN A 709 -21.65 5.41 34.31
CA ASN A 709 -23.00 5.91 34.61
C ASN A 709 -23.12 7.44 34.48
N THR A 710 -22.45 8.03 33.49
CA THR A 710 -22.50 9.46 33.23
C THR A 710 -23.86 9.85 32.68
N THR A 711 -24.58 10.70 33.40
CA THR A 711 -25.91 11.17 33.02
C THR A 711 -26.06 12.65 33.32
N ILE A 712 -26.96 13.31 32.61
CA ILE A 712 -27.30 14.71 32.85
C ILE A 712 -28.78 14.74 33.22
N SER A 713 -29.08 15.31 34.39
CA SER A 713 -30.43 15.39 34.97
C SER A 713 -30.87 16.82 35.22
#